data_AF-A0A8B7E576-F1
#
_entry.id   AF-A0A8B7E576-F1
#
_cell.length_a   1.000
_cell.length_b   1.000
_cell.length_c   1.000
_cell.angle_alpha   90.00
_cell.angle_beta   90.00
_cell.angle_gamma   90.00
#
_symmetry.space_group_name_H-M   'P 1'
#
loop_
_entity.id
_entity.type
_entity.pdbx_description
1 polymer ?
#
loop_
_entity_poly.entity_id
_entity_poly.type
_entity_poly.pdbx_seq_one_letter_code
_entity_poly.pdbx_strand_id
1 'polypeptide(L)'
;MGVKLANFIYFSISLVWSSIIFITLMPDVKNFAYTKCVWKYNFDICDRFLGIEGGYRFTFSIVLFYLILSVVTINSNSSLALWIHAECWILKVILLLATNIVGILIPFSRSLLGILYWIFLFAAITFIAVIFVLLVDASHAFRMHWIKKARLNADSPTCYMCTWLFVLHLATSLLYAISIDIVIAFFFFNNTKNCVNTFLFLSINVCICIVAFGISYYPSLRSRQSSSQIIFASIMFVVVYSTWLALSDPENEVCNMYGTIFTGSLLDSSVSFRSIVSLIIAIPPLIFLCIKDSSTKSYIKSLLLSANALETTWYEFPLFHLVMLTHSCFVLMSITNYYEPVFSVFKPIKYSVNHFKTSVIYFEGYNWTRFIMLSTLSTLMPILYIITLLVSIMRDCCNDRKVKDSKDEIKVVKSVMNNITDEFLYLEVPKWKALEMLRKNIGAPKITTQTYNKLDFMLLQCFRIKSENISFWHFPKNLSQTYFSGRNGSNACTIIALIFGRFFSRSDIPFQNTGYLDAAWLNLFHSCIEEGLSLYDSLVKDMGVLDLCIEEVRDRYGVRLNISDVSSSLPVSFESEVETVTILYQLQRLISFHMKQVVLLIHKGRTSAFLIYSDGRIVYADSHAFGLEGAVLISCLEPDLKNMVVFLKDILGSNDNRLATLTPVFYQDRFIKGYYSPFFETSQ
;
A
#
# COMPACT_ATOMS: atom_id res chain seq x y z
N MET A 1 13.52 -8.15 -13.51
CA MET A 1 14.90 -8.27 -13.00
C MET A 1 15.82 -7.19 -13.58
N GLY A 2 15.83 -6.95 -14.90
CA GLY A 2 16.68 -5.92 -15.54
C GLY A 2 16.52 -4.49 -15.02
N VAL A 3 15.29 -4.00 -14.80
CA VAL A 3 15.03 -2.64 -14.27
C VAL A 3 15.61 -2.43 -12.87
N LYS A 4 15.45 -3.40 -11.95
CA LYS A 4 16.01 -3.30 -10.60
C LYS A 4 17.54 -3.21 -10.62
N LEU A 5 18.18 -4.06 -11.44
CA LEU A 5 19.62 -4.02 -11.63
C LEU A 5 20.07 -2.65 -12.17
N ALA A 6 19.35 -2.09 -13.15
CA ALA A 6 19.62 -0.77 -13.68
C ALA A 6 19.51 0.32 -12.59
N ASN A 7 18.45 0.28 -11.76
CA ASN A 7 18.29 1.20 -10.63
C ASN A 7 19.48 1.13 -9.67
N PHE A 8 19.96 -0.06 -9.34
CA PHE A 8 21.15 -0.24 -8.51
C PHE A 8 22.41 0.31 -9.17
N ILE A 9 22.60 0.11 -10.48
CA ILE A 9 23.75 0.68 -11.20
C ILE A 9 23.71 2.21 -11.18
N TYR A 10 22.54 2.82 -11.41
CA TYR A 10 22.38 4.28 -11.29
C TYR A 10 22.68 4.78 -9.89
N PHE A 11 22.23 4.07 -8.86
CA PHE A 11 22.57 4.40 -7.46
C PHE A 11 24.07 4.30 -7.19
N SER A 12 24.73 3.25 -7.67
CA SER A 12 26.18 3.07 -7.57
C SER A 12 26.96 4.20 -8.28
N ILE A 13 26.53 4.63 -9.46
CA ILE A 13 27.14 5.78 -10.15
C ILE A 13 27.08 7.04 -9.28
N SER A 14 25.92 7.30 -8.65
CA SER A 14 25.76 8.44 -7.75
C SER A 14 26.67 8.32 -6.52
N LEU A 15 26.78 7.14 -5.90
CA LEU A 15 27.68 6.91 -4.77
C LEU A 15 29.15 7.13 -5.13
N VAL A 16 29.59 6.64 -6.29
CA VAL A 16 30.96 6.84 -6.78
C VAL A 16 31.24 8.33 -6.96
N TRP A 17 30.32 9.08 -7.56
CA TRP A 17 30.49 10.54 -7.69
C TRP A 17 30.48 11.26 -6.35
N SER A 18 29.60 10.88 -5.43
CA SER A 18 29.61 11.42 -4.06
C SER A 18 30.95 11.20 -3.37
N SER A 19 31.55 10.03 -3.58
CA SER A 19 32.85 9.67 -3.00
C SER A 19 33.98 10.51 -3.61
N ILE A 20 33.94 10.76 -4.92
CA ILE A 20 34.91 11.63 -5.59
C ILE A 20 34.79 13.07 -5.08
N ILE A 21 33.57 13.63 -5.01
CA ILE A 21 33.34 14.99 -4.48
C ILE A 21 33.85 15.09 -3.04
N PHE A 22 33.55 14.08 -2.21
CA PHE A 22 34.02 14.02 -0.84
C PHE A 22 35.56 14.03 -0.75
N ILE A 23 36.23 13.16 -1.51
CA ILE A 23 37.70 13.07 -1.55
C ILE A 23 38.31 14.39 -2.01
N THR A 24 37.74 15.05 -3.02
CA THR A 24 38.26 16.33 -3.53
C THR A 24 38.15 17.47 -2.51
N LEU A 25 37.22 17.38 -1.56
CA LEU A 25 36.97 18.41 -0.54
C LEU A 25 37.61 18.08 0.83
N MET A 26 38.25 16.91 0.99
CA MET A 26 38.99 16.57 2.21
C MET A 26 40.22 17.48 2.39
N PRO A 27 40.53 17.99 3.60
CA PRO A 27 41.57 19.01 3.80
C PRO A 27 42.96 18.51 3.44
N ASP A 28 43.31 17.29 3.85
CA ASP A 28 44.65 16.72 3.65
C ASP A 28 44.90 16.37 2.18
N VAL A 29 43.90 15.79 1.52
CA VAL A 29 43.94 15.47 0.09
C VAL A 29 43.96 16.77 -0.71
N LYS A 30 43.14 17.76 -0.33
CA LYS A 30 43.16 19.09 -0.92
C LYS A 30 44.53 19.69 -0.74
N ASN A 31 45.10 19.79 0.45
CA ASN A 31 46.40 20.42 0.68
C ASN A 31 47.53 19.73 -0.10
N PHE A 32 47.55 18.40 -0.17
CA PHE A 32 48.54 17.64 -0.93
C PHE A 32 48.37 17.78 -2.46
N ALA A 33 47.15 17.63 -2.96
CA ALA A 33 46.86 17.75 -4.39
C ALA A 33 46.99 19.22 -4.87
N TYR A 34 46.59 20.17 -4.02
CA TYR A 34 46.65 21.60 -4.26
C TYR A 34 48.09 22.08 -4.31
N THR A 35 48.93 21.71 -3.35
CA THR A 35 50.36 22.04 -3.40
C THR A 35 51.01 21.47 -4.68
N LYS A 36 50.82 20.19 -5.00
CA LYS A 36 51.33 19.62 -6.26
C LYS A 36 50.77 20.29 -7.52
N CYS A 37 49.49 20.66 -7.51
CA CYS A 37 48.85 21.34 -8.62
C CYS A 37 49.44 22.74 -8.82
N VAL A 38 49.57 23.53 -7.75
CA VAL A 38 50.12 24.90 -7.78
C VAL A 38 51.59 24.90 -8.20
N TRP A 39 52.32 23.82 -7.92
CA TRP A 39 53.69 23.64 -8.43
C TRP A 39 53.76 23.42 -9.94
N LYS A 40 52.70 22.88 -10.57
CA LYS A 40 52.65 22.54 -12.00
C LYS A 40 51.83 23.53 -12.84
N TYR A 41 50.87 24.20 -12.22
CA TYR A 41 49.89 25.11 -12.81
C TYR A 41 49.69 26.34 -11.92
N ASN A 42 48.98 27.36 -12.40
CA ASN A 42 48.71 28.55 -11.61
C ASN A 42 47.72 28.31 -10.46
N PHE A 43 47.87 29.10 -9.39
CA PHE A 43 47.00 29.11 -8.20
C PHE A 43 45.50 29.11 -8.56
N ASP A 44 45.08 30.01 -9.46
CA ASP A 44 43.69 30.14 -9.89
C ASP A 44 43.14 28.89 -10.59
N ILE A 45 43.98 28.10 -11.26
CA ILE A 45 43.54 26.87 -11.92
C ILE A 45 43.28 25.81 -10.85
N CYS A 46 44.19 25.68 -9.89
CA CYS A 46 44.10 24.67 -8.85
C CYS A 46 42.97 24.92 -7.84
N ASP A 47 42.70 26.19 -7.51
CA ASP A 47 41.56 26.56 -6.66
C ASP A 47 40.21 26.29 -7.31
N ARG A 48 40.11 26.46 -8.63
CA ARG A 48 38.90 26.14 -9.41
C ARG A 48 38.57 24.65 -9.46
N PHE A 49 39.57 23.76 -9.45
CA PHE A 49 39.37 22.32 -9.60
C PHE A 49 39.36 21.54 -8.27
N LEU A 50 40.15 21.97 -7.27
CA LEU A 50 40.28 21.30 -5.97
C LEU A 50 39.57 22.07 -4.84
N GLY A 51 38.84 23.13 -5.19
CA GLY A 51 38.00 23.92 -4.28
C GLY A 51 36.52 23.60 -4.38
N ILE A 52 35.71 24.40 -3.69
CA ILE A 52 34.23 24.30 -3.68
C ILE A 52 33.68 24.34 -5.12
N GLU A 53 34.25 25.18 -5.99
CA GLU A 53 33.88 25.27 -7.41
C GLU A 53 34.01 23.92 -8.15
N GLY A 54 35.04 23.13 -7.85
CA GLY A 54 35.21 21.78 -8.38
C GLY A 54 34.03 20.86 -8.02
N GLY A 55 33.59 20.91 -6.77
CA GLY A 55 32.41 20.20 -6.29
C GLY A 55 31.14 20.58 -7.09
N TYR A 56 30.94 21.87 -7.38
CA TYR A 56 29.83 22.32 -8.22
C TYR A 56 29.93 21.83 -9.66
N ARG A 57 31.12 21.77 -10.25
CA ARG A 57 31.34 21.27 -11.62
C ARG A 57 31.03 19.78 -11.76
N PHE A 58 31.53 18.95 -10.84
CA PHE A 58 31.23 17.52 -10.83
C PHE A 58 29.74 17.26 -10.58
N THR A 59 29.15 17.99 -9.63
CA THR A 59 27.71 17.88 -9.33
C THR A 59 26.85 18.31 -10.51
N PHE A 60 27.20 19.42 -11.17
CA PHE A 60 26.50 19.88 -12.36
C PHE A 60 26.53 18.83 -13.48
N SER A 61 27.68 18.18 -13.68
CA SER A 61 27.85 17.13 -14.69
C SER A 61 26.91 15.94 -14.44
N ILE A 62 26.84 15.45 -13.20
CA ILE A 62 25.97 14.32 -12.86
C ILE A 62 24.48 14.71 -12.84
N VAL A 63 24.16 15.94 -12.44
CA VAL A 63 22.81 16.51 -12.53
C VAL A 63 22.33 16.56 -13.97
N LEU A 64 23.18 17.05 -14.89
CA LEU A 64 22.87 17.10 -16.32
C LEU A 64 22.65 15.69 -16.91
N PHE A 65 23.48 14.73 -16.52
CA PHE A 65 23.32 13.32 -16.92
C PHE A 65 21.95 12.76 -16.53
N TYR A 66 21.55 12.90 -15.26
CA TYR A 66 20.24 12.42 -14.82
C TYR A 66 19.08 13.23 -15.39
N LEU A 67 19.26 14.53 -15.64
CA LEU A 67 18.24 15.37 -16.27
C LEU A 67 17.95 14.90 -17.69
N ILE A 68 18.99 14.64 -18.49
CA ILE A 68 18.85 14.14 -19.86
C ILE A 68 18.15 12.78 -19.86
N LEU A 69 18.54 11.86 -18.96
CA LEU A 69 17.87 10.57 -18.83
C LEU A 69 16.41 10.71 -18.42
N SER A 70 16.09 11.65 -17.52
CA SER A 70 14.71 11.93 -17.13
C SER A 70 13.87 12.39 -18.32
N VAL A 71 14.37 13.35 -19.10
CA VAL A 71 13.66 13.88 -20.28
C VAL A 71 13.47 12.81 -21.35
N VAL A 72 14.51 12.03 -21.66
CA VAL A 72 14.46 11.00 -22.71
C VAL A 72 13.53 9.85 -22.33
N THR A 73 13.38 9.56 -21.04
CA THR A 73 12.50 8.48 -20.56
C THR A 73 11.08 8.93 -20.19
N ILE A 74 10.71 10.19 -20.48
CA ILE A 74 9.42 10.79 -20.08
C ILE A 74 8.20 9.96 -20.50
N ASN A 75 8.25 9.33 -21.68
CA ASN A 75 7.23 8.39 -22.11
C ASN A 75 7.56 6.98 -21.59
N SER A 76 7.29 6.78 -20.30
CA SER A 76 7.56 5.56 -19.53
C SER A 76 6.97 4.28 -20.16
N ASN A 77 5.84 4.41 -20.87
CA ASN A 77 5.14 3.30 -21.52
C ASN A 77 5.76 2.87 -22.85
N SER A 78 6.71 3.63 -23.39
CA SER A 78 7.36 3.29 -24.65
C SER A 78 8.42 2.20 -24.45
N SER A 79 8.49 1.25 -25.40
CA SER A 79 9.56 0.25 -25.45
C SER A 79 10.95 0.90 -25.54
N LEU A 80 11.02 2.09 -26.18
CA LEU A 80 12.23 2.89 -26.26
C LEU A 80 12.69 3.39 -24.88
N ALA A 81 11.80 3.93 -24.05
CA ALA A 81 12.16 4.40 -22.72
C ALA A 81 12.63 3.24 -21.82
N LEU A 82 11.98 2.08 -21.90
CA LEU A 82 12.42 0.87 -21.19
C LEU A 82 13.81 0.42 -21.64
N TRP A 83 14.05 0.37 -22.95
CA TRP A 83 15.35 -0.01 -23.51
C TRP A 83 16.45 0.97 -23.10
N ILE A 84 16.19 2.28 -23.20
CA ILE A 84 17.12 3.32 -22.73
C ILE A 84 17.36 3.17 -21.24
N HIS A 85 16.34 3.03 -20.41
CA HIS A 85 16.49 2.95 -18.95
C HIS A 85 17.22 1.67 -18.49
N ALA A 86 16.91 0.50 -19.05
CA ALA A 86 17.39 -0.78 -18.51
C ALA A 86 18.61 -1.36 -19.26
N GLU A 87 18.72 -1.16 -20.58
CA GLU A 87 19.60 -1.99 -21.42
C GLU A 87 20.72 -1.21 -22.12
N CYS A 88 20.49 0.05 -22.50
CA CYS A 88 21.42 0.83 -23.32
C CYS A 88 22.63 1.42 -22.53
N TRP A 89 23.54 0.56 -22.04
CA TRP A 89 24.65 1.00 -21.16
C TRP A 89 25.77 1.76 -21.88
N ILE A 90 26.15 1.35 -23.08
CA ILE A 90 27.26 1.99 -23.83
C ILE A 90 26.94 3.47 -24.08
N LEU A 91 25.73 3.78 -24.55
CA LEU A 91 25.29 5.15 -24.79
C LEU A 91 25.27 5.98 -23.50
N LYS A 92 24.87 5.40 -22.37
CA LYS A 92 24.88 6.08 -21.07
C LYS A 92 26.30 6.41 -20.61
N VAL A 93 27.26 5.50 -20.81
CA VAL A 93 28.66 5.75 -20.46
C VAL A 93 29.22 6.88 -21.32
N ILE A 94 28.94 6.87 -22.63
CA ILE A 94 29.31 7.97 -23.54
C ILE A 94 28.67 9.29 -23.09
N LEU A 95 27.38 9.27 -22.78
CA LEU A 95 26.65 10.44 -22.28
C LEU A 95 27.27 10.96 -20.98
N LEU A 96 27.59 10.08 -20.04
CA LEU A 96 28.21 10.44 -18.77
C LEU A 96 29.59 11.10 -18.99
N LEU A 97 30.41 10.57 -19.90
CA LEU A 97 31.69 11.19 -20.27
C LEU A 97 31.48 12.56 -20.92
N ALA A 98 30.52 12.67 -21.84
CA ALA A 98 30.19 13.93 -22.49
C ALA A 98 29.74 15.01 -21.50
N THR A 99 28.86 14.68 -20.55
CA THR A 99 28.41 15.63 -19.53
C THR A 99 29.54 16.07 -18.58
N ASN A 100 30.50 15.20 -18.29
CA ASN A 100 31.69 15.57 -17.51
C ASN A 100 32.60 16.54 -18.28
N ILE A 101 32.81 16.31 -19.58
CA ILE A 101 33.56 17.24 -20.44
C ILE A 101 32.86 18.60 -20.45
N VAL A 102 31.53 18.63 -20.59
CA VAL A 102 30.74 19.88 -20.55
C VAL A 102 30.92 20.60 -19.20
N GLY A 103 30.80 19.91 -18.07
CA GLY A 103 30.96 20.53 -16.75
C GLY A 103 32.36 21.09 -16.49
N ILE A 104 33.40 20.48 -17.07
CA ILE A 104 34.77 20.98 -17.03
C ILE A 104 34.93 22.24 -17.91
N LEU A 105 34.34 22.25 -19.10
CA LEU A 105 34.50 23.32 -20.08
C LEU A 105 33.72 24.59 -19.75
N ILE A 106 32.60 24.50 -19.02
CA ILE A 106 31.80 25.69 -18.65
C ILE A 106 32.64 26.63 -17.77
N PRO A 107 32.80 27.91 -18.12
CA PRO A 107 33.44 28.88 -17.24
C PRO A 107 32.43 29.33 -16.17
N PHE A 108 32.60 28.84 -14.93
CA PHE A 108 31.76 29.26 -13.81
C PHE A 108 32.16 30.67 -13.38
N SER A 109 31.38 31.65 -13.81
CA SER A 109 31.46 33.00 -13.24
C SER A 109 30.90 32.99 -11.81
N ARG A 110 31.31 33.95 -10.98
CA ARG A 110 30.82 34.07 -9.60
C ARG A 110 29.29 34.17 -9.53
N SER A 111 28.66 34.88 -10.48
CA SER A 111 27.21 34.97 -10.59
C SER A 111 26.54 33.64 -10.90
N LEU A 112 27.14 32.84 -11.80
CA LEU A 112 26.62 31.51 -12.14
C LEU A 112 26.70 30.56 -10.94
N LEU A 113 27.77 30.63 -10.16
CA LEU A 113 27.93 29.83 -8.94
C LEU A 113 26.87 30.17 -7.88
N GLY A 114 26.55 31.46 -7.72
CA GLY A 114 25.44 31.90 -6.85
C GLY A 114 24.08 31.39 -7.31
N ILE A 115 23.78 31.45 -8.62
CA ILE A 115 22.52 30.90 -9.16
C ILE A 115 22.45 29.39 -8.95
N LEU A 116 23.55 28.67 -9.22
CA LEU A 116 23.61 27.22 -9.04
C LEU A 116 23.51 26.81 -7.57
N TYR A 117 24.04 27.61 -6.64
CA TYR A 117 23.81 27.40 -5.20
C TYR A 117 22.32 27.35 -4.90
N TRP A 118 21.54 28.35 -5.32
CA TRP A 118 20.10 28.38 -5.09
C TRP A 118 19.38 27.20 -5.76
N ILE A 119 19.71 26.87 -7.01
CA ILE A 119 19.13 25.73 -7.72
C ILE A 119 19.42 24.42 -6.96
N PHE A 120 20.67 24.19 -6.55
CA PHE A 120 21.06 22.97 -5.85
C PHE A 120 20.51 22.92 -4.42
N LEU A 121 20.37 24.06 -3.75
CA LEU A 121 19.72 24.17 -2.45
C LEU A 121 18.25 23.74 -2.53
N PHE A 122 17.48 24.28 -3.48
CA PHE A 122 16.09 23.88 -3.69
C PHE A 122 15.97 22.39 -4.06
N ALA A 123 16.86 21.89 -4.91
CA ALA A 123 16.91 20.46 -5.25
C ALA A 123 17.24 19.58 -4.03
N ALA A 124 18.15 20.01 -3.15
CA ALA A 124 18.49 19.30 -1.93
C ALA A 124 17.33 19.28 -0.92
N ILE A 125 16.63 20.40 -0.74
CA ILE A 125 15.43 20.47 0.11
C ILE A 125 14.34 19.56 -0.46
N THR A 126 14.14 19.57 -1.77
CA THR A 126 13.21 18.66 -2.47
C THR A 126 13.58 17.21 -2.21
N PHE A 127 14.88 16.87 -2.25
CA PHE A 127 15.34 15.52 -1.93
C PHE A 127 15.04 15.11 -0.49
N ILE A 128 15.20 16.00 0.50
CA ILE A 128 14.84 15.70 1.89
C ILE A 128 13.33 15.43 2.01
N ALA A 129 12.49 16.19 1.31
CA ALA A 129 11.06 15.90 1.23
C ALA A 129 10.76 14.54 0.55
N VAL A 130 11.52 14.16 -0.47
CA VAL A 130 11.41 12.82 -1.08
C VAL A 130 11.84 11.72 -0.11
N ILE A 131 12.92 11.91 0.67
CA ILE A 131 13.32 10.98 1.73
C ILE A 131 12.19 10.79 2.73
N PHE A 132 11.52 11.86 3.15
CA PHE A 132 10.36 11.76 4.05
C PHE A 132 9.29 10.84 3.47
N VAL A 133 8.89 11.07 2.21
CA VAL A 133 7.87 10.26 1.53
C VAL A 133 8.31 8.81 1.41
N LEU A 134 9.56 8.56 0.99
CA LEU A 134 10.12 7.22 0.84
C LEU A 134 10.21 6.47 2.16
N LEU A 135 10.58 7.13 3.26
CA LEU A 135 10.69 6.51 4.57
C LEU A 135 9.32 6.10 5.11
N VAL A 136 8.31 6.95 4.94
CA VAL A 136 6.92 6.63 5.30
C VAL A 136 6.40 5.47 4.44
N ASP A 137 6.57 5.52 3.12
CA ASP A 137 6.17 4.44 2.22
C ASP A 137 6.91 3.13 2.53
N ALA A 138 8.21 3.19 2.85
CA ALA A 138 9.00 2.03 3.24
C ALA A 138 8.50 1.43 4.55
N SER A 139 8.20 2.27 5.55
CA SER A 139 7.65 1.81 6.84
C SER A 139 6.30 1.12 6.67
N HIS A 140 5.45 1.64 5.79
CA HIS A 140 4.17 1.01 5.44
C HIS A 140 4.37 -0.31 4.68
N ALA A 141 5.20 -0.33 3.63
CA ALA A 141 5.46 -1.51 2.83
C ALA A 141 6.08 -2.65 3.65
N PHE A 142 7.04 -2.31 4.52
CA PHE A 142 7.67 -3.26 5.44
C PHE A 142 6.64 -3.84 6.40
N ARG A 143 5.81 -2.99 7.03
CA ARG A 143 4.72 -3.44 7.89
C ARG A 143 3.78 -4.42 7.16
N MET A 144 3.30 -4.05 5.98
CA MET A 144 2.35 -4.87 5.22
C MET A 144 2.94 -6.23 4.84
N HIS A 145 4.21 -6.26 4.45
CA HIS A 145 4.92 -7.51 4.16
C HIS A 145 4.94 -8.44 5.39
N TRP A 146 5.22 -7.91 6.58
CA TRP A 146 5.30 -8.70 7.79
C TRP A 146 3.95 -9.13 8.35
N ILE A 147 2.94 -8.27 8.32
CA ILE A 147 1.57 -8.65 8.70
C ILE A 147 1.08 -9.80 7.82
N LYS A 148 1.34 -9.72 6.50
CA LYS A 148 1.06 -10.81 5.56
C LYS A 148 1.74 -12.10 5.98
N LYS A 149 3.04 -12.05 6.31
CA LYS A 149 3.84 -13.22 6.69
C LYS A 149 3.44 -13.79 8.05
N ALA A 150 3.04 -12.94 9.01
CA ALA A 150 2.56 -13.36 10.32
C ALA A 150 1.22 -14.11 10.23
N ARG A 151 0.27 -13.60 9.43
CA ARG A 151 -1.03 -14.26 9.20
C ARG A 151 -0.88 -15.62 8.50
N LEU A 152 0.02 -15.70 7.53
CA LEU A 152 0.31 -16.94 6.79
C LEU A 152 0.85 -18.10 7.65
N ASN A 153 1.42 -17.79 8.81
CA ASN A 153 2.06 -18.77 9.68
C ASN A 153 1.40 -18.82 11.07
N ALA A 154 0.14 -18.40 11.17
CA ALA A 154 -0.60 -18.30 12.44
C ALA A 154 -0.71 -19.65 13.19
N ASP A 155 -0.74 -20.78 12.46
CA ASP A 155 -0.88 -22.12 13.04
C ASP A 155 0.41 -22.66 13.70
N SER A 156 1.55 -21.98 13.51
CA SER A 156 2.79 -22.30 14.21
C SER A 156 3.53 -21.00 14.56
N PRO A 157 3.28 -20.41 15.75
CA PRO A 157 4.03 -19.24 16.21
C PRO A 157 5.48 -19.66 16.40
N THR A 158 6.24 -19.44 15.36
CA THR A 158 7.62 -19.86 15.21
C THR A 158 8.48 -18.76 15.84
N CYS A 159 9.60 -19.14 16.46
CA CYS A 159 10.53 -18.22 17.12
C CYS A 159 10.88 -17.00 16.26
N TYR A 160 10.97 -17.17 14.93
CA TYR A 160 11.21 -16.06 14.01
C TYR A 160 10.13 -14.96 14.08
N MET A 161 8.85 -15.27 14.27
CA MET A 161 7.78 -14.26 14.28
C MET A 161 7.88 -13.34 15.50
N CYS A 162 8.23 -13.90 16.67
CA CYS A 162 8.50 -13.14 17.89
C CYS A 162 9.74 -12.26 17.73
N THR A 163 10.82 -12.79 17.13
CA THR A 163 12.05 -12.01 16.87
C THR A 163 11.79 -10.83 15.95
N TRP A 164 10.97 -10.97 14.91
CA TRP A 164 10.68 -9.86 13.99
C TRP A 164 9.74 -8.81 14.58
N LEU A 165 8.74 -9.22 15.36
CA LEU A 165 7.92 -8.28 16.13
C LEU A 165 8.78 -7.51 17.15
N PHE A 166 9.72 -8.19 17.80
CA PHE A 166 10.70 -7.57 18.67
C PHE A 166 11.58 -6.55 17.91
N VAL A 167 12.11 -6.91 16.74
CA VAL A 167 12.88 -5.98 15.88
C VAL A 167 12.06 -4.76 15.48
N LEU A 168 10.79 -4.94 15.12
CA LEU A 168 9.90 -3.83 14.75
C LEU A 168 9.64 -2.90 15.94
N HIS A 169 9.37 -3.45 17.12
CA HIS A 169 9.18 -2.68 18.34
C HIS A 169 10.47 -2.00 18.80
N LEU A 170 11.63 -2.67 18.67
CA LEU A 170 12.93 -2.11 18.96
C LEU A 170 13.26 -0.94 18.02
N ALA A 171 13.05 -1.10 16.71
CA ALA A 171 13.23 -0.02 15.74
C ALA A 171 12.31 1.17 16.04
N THR A 172 11.04 0.90 16.35
CA THR A 172 10.05 1.94 16.68
C THR A 172 10.44 2.68 17.97
N SER A 173 10.84 1.97 19.02
CA SER A 173 11.26 2.56 20.30
C SER A 173 12.56 3.35 20.18
N LEU A 174 13.55 2.88 19.41
CA LEU A 174 14.79 3.60 19.13
C LEU A 174 14.51 4.94 18.42
N LEU A 175 13.64 4.95 17.41
CA LEU A 175 13.28 6.17 16.69
C LEU A 175 12.62 7.20 17.63
N TYR A 176 11.73 6.76 18.52
CA TYR A 176 11.14 7.65 19.53
C TYR A 176 12.17 8.13 20.55
N ALA A 177 13.03 7.26 21.07
CA ALA A 177 14.06 7.62 22.04
C ALA A 177 15.01 8.68 21.48
N ILE A 178 15.58 8.43 20.29
CA ILE A 178 16.46 9.38 19.58
C ILE A 178 15.73 10.72 19.37
N SER A 179 14.46 10.67 18.98
CA SER A 179 13.66 11.88 18.75
C SER A 179 13.48 12.71 20.02
N ILE A 180 13.21 12.05 21.15
CA ILE A 180 13.03 12.70 22.45
C ILE A 180 14.35 13.26 22.98
N ASP A 181 15.44 12.48 22.90
CA ASP A 181 16.76 12.89 23.38
C ASP A 181 17.26 14.16 22.68
N ILE A 182 17.06 14.24 21.35
CA ILE A 182 17.42 15.42 20.56
C ILE A 182 16.58 16.63 20.96
N VAL A 183 15.27 16.46 21.17
CA VAL A 183 14.39 17.55 21.63
C VAL A 183 14.83 18.06 23.00
N ILE A 184 15.10 17.16 23.95
CA ILE A 184 15.57 17.50 25.30
C ILE A 184 16.88 18.28 25.21
N ALA A 185 17.85 17.78 24.43
CA ALA A 185 19.11 18.48 24.21
C ALA A 185 18.86 19.91 23.69
N PHE A 186 18.02 20.08 22.67
CA PHE A 186 17.71 21.41 22.13
C PHE A 186 17.04 22.35 23.14
N PHE A 187 16.18 21.85 24.02
CA PHE A 187 15.57 22.66 25.08
C PHE A 187 16.62 23.15 26.09
N PHE A 188 17.52 22.27 26.55
CA PHE A 188 18.58 22.64 27.49
C PHE A 188 19.55 23.66 26.90
N PHE A 189 19.97 23.50 25.64
CA PHE A 189 20.91 24.43 25.01
C PHE A 189 20.30 25.82 24.79
N ASN A 190 19.05 25.92 24.34
CA ASN A 190 18.42 27.22 24.05
C ASN A 190 17.97 27.98 25.30
N ASN A 191 17.66 27.32 26.42
CA ASN A 191 17.23 28.04 27.63
C ASN A 191 18.33 28.95 28.20
N THR A 192 19.59 28.72 27.81
CA THR A 192 20.75 29.50 28.29
C THR A 192 21.07 30.71 27.43
N LYS A 193 20.51 30.83 26.22
CA LYS A 193 20.83 31.87 25.24
C LYS A 193 19.52 32.38 24.64
N ASN A 194 19.22 33.69 24.71
CA ASN A 194 17.94 34.33 24.30
C ASN A 194 17.59 34.19 22.79
N CYS A 195 17.41 32.97 22.30
CA CYS A 195 17.24 32.61 20.88
C CYS A 195 15.76 32.35 20.55
N VAL A 196 15.00 33.43 20.41
CA VAL A 196 13.53 33.39 20.27
C VAL A 196 13.06 32.56 19.07
N ASN A 197 13.65 32.74 17.89
CA ASN A 197 13.21 32.03 16.67
C ASN A 197 13.47 30.53 16.76
N THR A 198 14.63 30.13 17.28
CA THR A 198 14.95 28.71 17.48
C THR A 198 13.97 28.06 18.44
N PHE A 199 13.66 28.76 19.54
CA PHE A 199 12.70 28.29 20.54
C PHE A 199 11.29 28.15 19.95
N LEU A 200 10.85 29.10 19.12
CA LEU A 200 9.55 29.05 18.42
C LEU A 200 9.44 27.80 17.53
N PHE A 201 10.40 27.58 16.62
CA PHE A 201 10.38 26.42 15.71
C PHE A 201 10.48 25.09 16.46
N LEU A 202 11.32 25.03 17.50
CA LEU A 202 11.42 23.84 18.36
C LEU A 202 10.08 23.53 19.05
N SER A 203 9.41 24.57 19.58
CA SER A 203 8.11 24.42 20.25
C SER A 203 7.02 23.91 19.28
N ILE A 204 6.99 24.42 18.05
CA ILE A 204 6.08 23.93 17.00
C ILE A 204 6.37 22.46 16.69
N ASN A 205 7.64 22.08 16.53
CA ASN A 205 8.02 20.70 16.22
C ASN A 205 7.65 19.73 17.35
N VAL A 206 7.84 20.12 18.61
CA VAL A 206 7.36 19.32 19.76
C VAL A 206 5.84 19.19 19.76
N CYS A 207 5.10 20.26 19.45
CA CYS A 207 3.64 20.20 19.35
C CYS A 207 3.20 19.21 18.25
N ILE A 208 3.80 19.29 17.06
CA ILE A 208 3.59 18.31 15.96
C ILE A 208 3.87 16.89 16.47
N CYS A 209 4.94 16.71 17.24
CA CYS A 209 5.31 15.41 17.78
C CYS A 209 4.28 14.85 18.77
N ILE A 210 3.78 15.68 19.69
CA ILE A 210 2.74 15.32 20.65
C ILE A 210 1.43 14.96 19.92
N VAL A 211 1.04 15.74 18.92
CA VAL A 211 -0.17 15.47 18.12
C VAL A 211 -0.03 14.14 17.37
N ALA A 212 1.09 13.90 16.70
CA ALA A 212 1.35 12.65 16.00
C ALA A 212 1.35 11.43 16.95
N PHE A 213 1.95 11.56 18.13
CA PHE A 213 1.92 10.53 19.17
C PHE A 213 0.48 10.27 19.66
N GLY A 214 -0.29 11.33 19.93
CA GLY A 214 -1.70 11.20 20.34
C GLY A 214 -2.56 10.47 19.31
N ILE A 215 -2.39 10.80 18.02
CA ILE A 215 -3.09 10.13 16.91
C ILE A 215 -2.68 8.65 16.81
N SER A 216 -1.39 8.33 17.01
CA SER A 216 -0.86 6.96 17.01
C SER A 216 -1.54 6.04 18.04
N TYR A 217 -1.96 6.58 19.18
CA TYR A 217 -2.61 5.85 20.27
C TYR A 217 -4.14 5.91 20.24
N TYR A 218 -4.73 6.67 19.32
CA TYR A 218 -6.18 6.84 19.26
C TYR A 218 -6.89 5.49 18.94
N PRO A 219 -7.80 4.99 19.81
CA PRO A 219 -8.32 3.62 19.73
C PRO A 219 -9.01 3.27 18.41
N SER A 220 -9.79 4.19 17.83
CA SER A 220 -10.50 3.95 16.56
C SER A 220 -9.55 3.88 15.37
N LEU A 221 -8.36 4.48 15.47
CA LEU A 221 -7.31 4.34 14.46
C LEU A 221 -6.57 3.03 14.61
N ARG A 222 -6.35 2.58 15.86
CA ARG A 222 -5.73 1.28 16.15
C ARG A 222 -6.60 0.10 15.70
N SER A 223 -7.92 0.21 15.78
CA SER A 223 -8.83 -0.86 15.31
C SER A 223 -8.87 -0.99 13.79
N ARG A 224 -8.67 0.13 13.06
CA ARG A 224 -8.60 0.15 11.58
C ARG A 224 -7.20 -0.13 11.05
N GLN A 225 -6.18 0.25 11.82
CA GLN A 225 -4.78 0.22 11.43
C GLN A 225 -3.94 -0.28 12.61
N SER A 226 -3.99 -1.60 12.88
CA SER A 226 -3.52 -2.26 14.12
C SER A 226 -2.02 -2.20 14.43
N SER A 227 -1.21 -1.49 13.64
CA SER A 227 0.20 -1.18 13.96
C SER A 227 0.67 0.12 13.31
N SER A 228 -0.05 1.22 13.51
CA SER A 228 0.28 2.58 13.03
C SER A 228 1.58 3.18 13.63
N GLN A 229 2.12 2.58 14.69
CA GLN A 229 3.18 3.17 15.51
C GLN A 229 4.51 3.41 14.79
N ILE A 230 4.90 2.53 13.86
CA ILE A 230 6.14 2.69 13.08
C ILE A 230 6.03 3.82 12.05
N ILE A 231 4.85 4.04 11.49
CA ILE A 231 4.58 5.15 10.56
C ILE A 231 4.66 6.48 11.31
N PHE A 232 4.10 6.54 12.52
CA PHE A 232 4.27 7.73 13.36
C PHE A 232 5.70 7.92 13.84
N ALA A 233 6.42 6.84 14.18
CA ALA A 233 7.83 6.93 14.57
C ALA A 233 8.73 7.43 13.43
N SER A 234 8.48 7.02 12.18
CA SER A 234 9.23 7.52 11.03
C SER A 234 8.97 9.01 10.76
N ILE A 235 7.73 9.50 10.99
CA ILE A 235 7.41 10.93 10.92
C ILE A 235 8.16 11.72 12.00
N MET A 236 8.13 11.24 13.26
CA MET A 236 8.86 11.87 14.36
C MET A 236 10.35 11.98 14.08
N PHE A 237 10.94 10.88 13.61
CA PHE A 237 12.33 10.84 13.24
C PHE A 237 12.67 11.90 12.19
N VAL A 238 11.86 12.05 11.14
CA VAL A 238 12.12 13.04 10.09
C VAL A 238 11.95 14.47 10.57
N VAL A 239 10.93 14.75 11.41
CA VAL A 239 10.75 16.09 12.01
C VAL A 239 11.99 16.46 12.82
N VAL A 240 12.44 15.55 13.70
CA VAL A 240 13.58 15.78 14.58
C VAL A 240 14.88 15.86 13.79
N TYR A 241 15.11 14.95 12.84
CA TYR A 241 16.28 14.99 11.96
C TYR A 241 16.35 16.30 11.17
N SER A 242 15.24 16.75 10.56
CA SER A 242 15.22 18.00 9.78
C SER A 242 15.44 19.22 10.67
N THR A 243 14.93 19.18 11.91
CA THR A 243 15.18 20.21 12.92
C THR A 243 16.66 20.25 13.29
N TRP A 244 17.24 19.10 13.61
CA TRP A 244 18.66 19.00 13.92
C TRP A 244 19.55 19.44 12.75
N LEU A 245 19.18 19.02 11.54
CA LEU A 245 19.88 19.40 10.33
C LEU A 245 19.87 20.92 10.12
N ALA A 246 18.78 21.62 10.44
CA ALA A 246 18.72 23.07 10.32
C ALA A 246 19.40 23.83 11.48
N LEU A 247 19.44 23.22 12.68
CA LEU A 247 19.95 23.85 13.90
C LEU A 247 21.43 23.57 14.20
N SER A 248 22.09 22.68 13.46
CA SER A 248 23.51 22.30 13.64
C SER A 248 24.45 23.00 12.64
N ASP A 249 24.18 24.26 12.30
CA ASP A 249 24.99 25.09 11.39
C ASP A 249 26.34 25.55 12.04
N PRO A 250 27.51 25.36 11.42
CA PRO A 250 28.78 25.69 12.07
C PRO A 250 29.08 27.20 12.22
N GLU A 251 28.41 28.12 11.50
CA GLU A 251 28.78 29.55 11.50
C GLU A 251 28.11 30.42 12.57
N ASN A 252 27.05 29.96 13.24
CA ASN A 252 26.26 30.80 14.15
C ASN A 252 26.44 30.40 15.63
N GLU A 253 27.55 30.78 16.24
CA GLU A 253 27.97 30.35 17.59
C GLU A 253 26.97 30.66 18.73
N VAL A 254 26.10 31.67 18.55
CA VAL A 254 25.19 32.14 19.60
C VAL A 254 23.94 31.26 19.68
N CYS A 255 23.20 31.09 18.57
CA CYS A 255 21.90 30.41 18.58
C CYS A 255 21.92 29.04 17.91
N ASN A 256 23.02 28.33 18.10
CA ASN A 256 23.32 27.02 17.55
C ASN A 256 24.03 26.15 18.59
N MET A 257 24.02 24.84 18.37
CA MET A 257 24.65 23.84 19.21
C MET A 257 26.19 23.76 19.03
N TYR A 258 26.81 24.89 18.65
CA TYR A 258 28.24 25.00 18.35
C TYR A 258 29.11 24.54 19.54
N GLY A 259 30.17 23.77 19.26
CA GLY A 259 31.09 23.26 20.28
C GLY A 259 30.71 21.90 20.87
N THR A 260 29.62 21.27 20.39
CA THR A 260 29.17 19.95 20.86
C THR A 260 29.51 18.85 19.87
N ILE A 261 29.52 17.58 20.34
CA ILE A 261 29.65 16.38 19.48
C ILE A 261 28.63 16.42 18.32
N PHE A 262 27.45 17.00 18.54
CA PHE A 262 26.40 17.14 17.54
C PHE A 262 26.72 18.14 16.41
N THR A 263 27.67 19.06 16.62
CA THR A 263 28.16 20.02 15.61
C THR A 263 29.51 19.67 15.02
N GLY A 264 30.20 18.65 15.55
CA GLY A 264 31.44 18.13 14.95
C GLY A 264 32.70 18.97 15.18
N SER A 265 32.70 19.92 16.12
CA SER A 265 33.90 20.74 16.44
C SER A 265 35.07 19.97 17.08
N LEU A 266 34.94 18.65 17.24
CA LEU A 266 35.96 17.74 17.77
C LEU A 266 36.74 17.01 16.66
N LEU A 267 36.35 17.16 15.40
CA LEU A 267 37.05 16.61 14.24
C LEU A 267 37.61 17.78 13.44
N ASP A 268 38.93 17.91 13.39
CA ASP A 268 39.67 18.87 12.52
C ASP A 268 39.54 18.48 11.02
N SER A 269 38.34 18.13 10.56
CA SER A 269 38.04 17.77 9.19
C SER A 269 37.11 18.80 8.54
N SER A 270 37.25 19.03 7.22
CA SER A 270 36.39 19.96 6.47
C SER A 270 34.93 19.53 6.41
N VAL A 271 34.63 18.30 6.81
CA VAL A 271 33.30 17.69 6.75
C VAL A 271 32.73 17.60 8.16
N SER A 272 31.60 18.28 8.38
CA SER A 272 30.94 18.25 9.68
C SER A 272 30.33 16.86 9.96
N PHE A 273 30.27 16.47 11.24
CA PHE A 273 29.54 15.28 11.68
C PHE A 273 28.09 15.27 11.18
N ARG A 274 27.49 16.46 11.08
CA ARG A 274 26.19 16.71 10.46
C ARG A 274 26.08 16.16 9.04
N SER A 275 27.06 16.45 8.19
CA SER A 275 27.09 15.97 6.80
C SER A 275 27.17 14.45 6.72
N ILE A 276 28.00 13.83 7.57
CA ILE A 276 28.18 12.36 7.59
C ILE A 276 26.87 11.66 7.94
N VAL A 277 26.20 12.09 9.02
CA VAL A 277 24.92 11.53 9.43
C VAL A 277 23.86 11.70 8.35
N SER A 278 23.83 12.87 7.69
CA SER A 278 22.87 13.17 6.62
C SER A 278 23.03 12.25 5.41
N LEU A 279 24.28 11.97 5.01
CA LEU A 279 24.59 11.05 3.92
C LEU A 279 24.22 9.61 4.27
N ILE A 280 24.46 9.17 5.52
CA ILE A 280 24.10 7.82 5.98
C ILE A 280 22.58 7.63 6.00
N ILE A 281 21.83 8.61 6.50
CA ILE A 281 20.35 8.55 6.58
C ILE A 281 19.70 8.48 5.19
N ALA A 282 20.34 9.05 4.16
CA ALA A 282 19.83 9.03 2.79
C ALA A 282 19.90 7.63 2.13
N ILE A 283 20.79 6.74 2.59
CA ILE A 283 21.04 5.44 1.93
C ILE A 283 19.85 4.48 2.01
N PRO A 284 19.24 4.18 3.18
CA PRO A 284 18.15 3.20 3.25
C PRO A 284 16.92 3.54 2.39
N PRO A 285 16.43 4.80 2.36
CA PRO A 285 15.33 5.19 1.46
C PRO A 285 15.67 4.99 -0.03
N LEU A 286 16.91 5.24 -0.45
CA LEU A 286 17.36 5.03 -1.83
C LEU A 286 17.46 3.54 -2.17
N ILE A 287 17.94 2.71 -1.24
CA ILE A 287 17.92 1.25 -1.41
C ILE A 287 16.47 0.75 -1.56
N PHE A 288 15.55 1.26 -0.73
CA PHE A 288 14.13 0.95 -0.86
C PHE A 288 13.60 1.33 -2.25
N LEU A 289 13.96 2.52 -2.75
CA LEU A 289 13.60 2.96 -4.10
C LEU A 289 14.12 2.01 -5.20
N CYS A 290 15.34 1.49 -5.08
CA CYS A 290 15.90 0.55 -6.05
C CYS A 290 15.22 -0.84 -6.03
N ILE A 291 14.74 -1.28 -4.86
CA ILE A 291 14.13 -2.62 -4.67
C ILE A 291 12.64 -2.64 -5.03
N LYS A 292 11.94 -1.50 -4.83
CA LYS A 292 10.49 -1.37 -5.00
C LYS A 292 10.04 -1.78 -6.41
N ASP A 293 9.03 -2.64 -6.48
CA ASP A 293 8.37 -3.01 -7.74
C ASP A 293 7.35 -1.96 -8.16
N SER A 294 7.13 -1.80 -9.48
CA SER A 294 6.12 -0.89 -10.04
C SER A 294 4.70 -1.18 -9.53
N SER A 295 4.41 -2.42 -9.14
CA SER A 295 3.12 -2.82 -8.54
C SER A 295 2.92 -2.33 -7.10
N THR A 296 3.97 -1.85 -6.43
CA THR A 296 3.89 -1.43 -5.01
C THR A 296 3.30 -0.03 -4.92
N LYS A 297 2.01 0.08 -4.62
CA LYS A 297 1.30 1.36 -4.47
C LYS A 297 1.95 2.23 -3.38
N SER A 298 2.06 3.54 -3.64
CA SER A 298 2.49 4.51 -2.62
C SER A 298 1.37 4.72 -1.60
N TYR A 299 1.71 4.66 -0.31
CA TYR A 299 0.77 4.86 0.78
C TYR A 299 0.34 6.33 0.85
N ILE A 300 1.28 7.26 0.69
CA ILE A 300 0.99 8.69 0.67
C ILE A 300 0.07 9.05 -0.51
N LYS A 301 0.27 8.43 -1.68
CA LYS A 301 -0.64 8.61 -2.82
C LYS A 301 -2.06 8.13 -2.49
N SER A 302 -2.20 6.98 -1.84
CA SER A 302 -3.53 6.48 -1.45
C SER A 302 -4.24 7.36 -0.43
N LEU A 303 -3.51 8.15 0.36
CA LEU A 303 -4.10 9.16 1.26
C LEU A 303 -4.54 10.43 0.52
N LEU A 304 -3.79 10.84 -0.51
CA LEU A 304 -4.04 12.09 -1.25
C LEU A 304 -5.13 11.97 -2.33
N LEU A 305 -5.24 10.84 -3.02
CA LEU A 305 -6.14 10.67 -4.16
C LEU A 305 -7.38 9.84 -3.80
N SER A 306 -8.56 10.27 -4.28
CA SER A 306 -9.79 9.51 -4.11
C SER A 306 -9.71 8.17 -4.85
N ALA A 307 -10.48 7.18 -4.40
CA ALA A 307 -10.52 5.81 -4.91
C ALA A 307 -10.76 5.66 -6.44
N ASN A 308 -11.10 6.75 -7.15
CA ASN A 308 -11.36 6.76 -8.59
C ASN A 308 -10.25 7.40 -9.44
N ALA A 309 -9.15 7.88 -8.85
CA ALA A 309 -8.04 8.42 -9.63
C ALA A 309 -7.05 7.32 -10.01
N LEU A 310 -7.08 6.98 -11.30
CA LEU A 310 -6.15 6.17 -12.11
C LEU A 310 -4.83 5.73 -11.45
N GLU A 311 -4.47 4.48 -11.74
CA GLU A 311 -3.27 3.72 -11.37
C GLU A 311 -1.92 4.34 -11.81
N THR A 312 -1.66 5.62 -11.55
CA THR A 312 -0.31 6.18 -11.76
C THR A 312 0.59 5.81 -10.59
N THR A 313 1.26 4.69 -10.71
CA THR A 313 2.32 4.27 -9.79
C THR A 313 3.38 5.37 -9.75
N TRP A 314 3.74 5.87 -8.57
CA TRP A 314 4.99 6.62 -8.47
C TRP A 314 6.11 5.69 -8.93
N TYR A 315 7.07 6.26 -9.65
CA TYR A 315 8.26 5.61 -10.26
C TYR A 315 8.09 5.12 -11.70
N GLU A 316 7.56 5.99 -12.54
CA GLU A 316 8.01 6.04 -13.93
C GLU A 316 9.51 6.39 -13.98
N PHE A 317 10.25 5.80 -14.92
CA PHE A 317 11.68 6.07 -15.18
C PHE A 317 12.11 7.54 -15.04
N PRO A 318 11.37 8.55 -15.56
CA PRO A 318 11.73 9.96 -15.42
C PRO A 318 11.83 10.41 -13.97
N LEU A 319 10.91 9.98 -13.11
CA LEU A 319 10.87 10.37 -11.72
C LEU A 319 12.03 9.74 -10.94
N PHE A 320 12.37 8.49 -11.23
CA PHE A 320 13.55 7.84 -10.65
C PHE A 320 14.81 8.66 -10.94
N HIS A 321 15.01 9.08 -12.18
CA HIS A 321 16.15 9.93 -12.55
C HIS A 321 16.11 11.31 -11.88
N LEU A 322 14.94 11.93 -11.68
CA LEU A 322 14.81 13.18 -10.92
C LEU A 322 15.17 13.00 -9.43
N VAL A 323 14.84 11.86 -8.82
CA VAL A 323 15.26 11.56 -7.45
C VAL A 323 16.79 11.42 -7.36
N MET A 324 17.42 10.74 -8.33
CA MET A 324 18.87 10.63 -8.39
C MET A 324 19.58 11.97 -8.65
N LEU A 325 18.95 12.84 -9.44
CA LEU A 325 19.41 14.21 -9.66
C LEU A 325 19.39 15.02 -8.37
N THR A 326 18.25 15.05 -7.69
CA THR A 326 18.08 15.81 -6.44
C THR A 326 18.95 15.25 -5.31
N HIS A 327 19.18 13.93 -5.27
CA HIS A 327 20.17 13.29 -4.40
C HIS A 327 21.58 13.84 -4.64
N SER A 328 21.99 13.97 -5.90
CA SER A 328 23.33 14.46 -6.23
C SER A 328 23.53 15.91 -5.77
N CYS A 329 22.51 16.76 -5.89
CA CYS A 329 22.51 18.11 -5.31
C CYS A 329 22.59 18.07 -3.78
N PHE A 330 21.81 17.20 -3.13
CA PHE A 330 21.81 17.04 -1.68
C PHE A 330 23.18 16.63 -1.13
N VAL A 331 23.89 15.74 -1.82
CA VAL A 331 25.24 15.32 -1.44
C VAL A 331 26.18 16.53 -1.43
N LEU A 332 26.21 17.31 -2.52
CA LEU A 332 27.07 18.49 -2.59
C LEU A 332 26.73 19.49 -1.47
N MET A 333 25.44 19.84 -1.34
CA MET A 333 24.99 20.78 -0.31
C MET A 333 25.34 20.29 1.10
N SER A 334 25.24 18.98 1.36
CA SER A 334 25.60 18.42 2.66
C SER A 334 27.11 18.50 2.90
N ILE A 335 27.95 18.15 1.93
CA ILE A 335 29.42 18.20 2.07
C ILE A 335 29.89 19.66 2.20
N THR A 336 29.28 20.60 1.49
CA THR A 336 29.58 22.04 1.61
C THR A 336 28.87 22.71 2.78
N ASN A 337 28.25 21.94 3.69
CA ASN A 337 27.51 22.42 4.85
C ASN A 337 26.42 23.47 4.53
N TYR A 338 25.88 23.45 3.31
CA TYR A 338 24.89 24.38 2.79
C TYR A 338 25.39 25.83 2.70
N TYR A 339 26.71 26.03 2.69
CA TYR A 339 27.31 27.35 2.59
C TYR A 339 27.08 27.99 1.22
N GLU A 340 26.63 29.24 1.25
CA GLU A 340 26.62 30.08 0.08
C GLU A 340 28.08 30.40 -0.30
N PRO A 341 28.49 30.16 -1.56
CA PRO A 341 29.83 30.53 -2.02
C PRO A 341 30.01 32.05 -1.92
N VAL A 342 30.83 32.47 -0.96
CA VAL A 342 31.07 33.85 -0.46
C VAL A 342 30.73 34.99 -1.45
N PHE A 343 29.67 35.74 -1.13
CA PHE A 343 29.45 37.12 -1.58
C PHE A 343 29.70 38.09 -0.40
N SER A 344 30.94 38.51 -0.18
CA SER A 344 31.26 39.56 0.79
C SER A 344 31.04 40.96 0.19
N VAL A 345 29.78 41.36 -0.01
CA VAL A 345 29.42 42.79 -0.17
C VAL A 345 28.37 43.23 0.86
N PHE A 346 27.65 42.31 1.50
CA PHE A 346 26.60 42.63 2.49
C PHE A 346 26.73 41.87 3.82
N LYS A 347 27.95 41.58 4.32
CA LYS A 347 28.11 41.42 5.77
C LYS A 347 28.17 42.85 6.35
N PRO A 348 27.14 43.35 7.05
CA PRO A 348 27.29 44.61 7.76
C PRO A 348 28.44 44.46 8.74
N ILE A 349 29.36 45.42 8.68
CA ILE A 349 30.40 45.65 9.67
C ILE A 349 29.72 45.61 11.05
N LYS A 350 30.37 44.98 12.03
CA LYS A 350 29.97 44.67 13.42
C LYS A 350 29.32 45.80 14.28
N TYR A 351 28.93 46.94 13.71
CA TYR A 351 28.41 48.11 14.40
C TYR A 351 26.97 48.46 13.98
N SER A 352 25.98 47.62 14.31
CA SER A 352 24.58 48.06 14.52
C SER A 352 23.76 46.93 15.15
N VAL A 353 24.02 46.62 16.42
CA VAL A 353 23.35 45.53 17.16
C VAL A 353 22.15 46.03 17.99
N ASN A 354 21.88 47.34 18.05
CA ASN A 354 20.98 47.88 19.08
C ASN A 354 19.57 48.30 18.65
N HIS A 355 19.21 48.36 17.35
CA HIS A 355 17.92 48.95 16.95
C HIS A 355 16.85 47.99 16.38
N PHE A 356 17.12 46.70 16.17
CA PHE A 356 16.16 45.77 15.52
C PHE A 356 15.82 44.52 16.35
N LYS A 357 15.84 44.60 17.68
CA LYS A 357 15.56 43.48 18.59
C LYS A 357 14.06 43.09 18.74
N THR A 358 13.13 43.70 18.02
CA THR A 358 11.68 43.58 18.33
C THR A 358 10.79 43.01 17.22
N SER A 359 11.33 42.53 16.09
CA SER A 359 10.49 41.81 15.12
C SER A 359 10.52 40.29 15.37
N VAL A 360 9.34 39.68 15.33
CA VAL A 360 9.10 38.21 15.41
C VAL A 360 9.80 37.44 14.27
N ILE A 361 10.33 38.17 13.28
CA ILE A 361 11.05 37.66 12.12
C ILE A 361 12.42 38.40 12.02
N TYR A 362 13.22 38.37 13.09
CA TYR A 362 14.61 38.82 13.03
C TYR A 362 15.54 37.64 13.27
N PHE A 363 16.23 37.19 12.22
CA PHE A 363 17.37 36.28 12.34
C PHE A 363 18.63 37.13 12.32
N GLU A 364 19.43 37.06 13.39
CA GLU A 364 20.78 37.64 13.39
C GLU A 364 21.60 36.99 12.27
N GLY A 365 21.81 37.74 11.18
CA GLY A 365 22.47 37.25 9.97
C GLY A 365 21.50 36.51 9.04
N TYR A 366 21.38 37.00 7.80
CA TYR A 366 20.59 36.44 6.71
C TYR A 366 20.94 34.97 6.39
N ASN A 367 20.45 34.01 7.18
CA ASN A 367 20.60 32.58 6.90
C ASN A 367 19.28 32.01 6.37
N TRP A 368 18.95 32.41 5.14
CA TRP A 368 17.76 31.97 4.42
C TRP A 368 17.65 30.45 4.33
N THR A 369 18.78 29.77 4.18
CA THR A 369 18.86 28.31 4.13
C THR A 369 18.29 27.67 5.39
N ARG A 370 18.74 28.11 6.57
CA ARG A 370 18.19 27.64 7.86
C ARG A 370 16.69 27.90 7.96
N PHE A 371 16.23 29.09 7.58
CA PHE A 371 14.80 29.43 7.63
C PHE A 371 13.97 28.54 6.70
N ILE A 372 14.40 28.33 5.46
CA ILE A 372 13.69 27.50 4.49
C ILE A 372 13.63 26.06 5.01
N MET A 373 14.72 25.51 5.54
CA MET A 373 14.73 24.14 6.08
C MET A 373 13.77 23.99 7.28
N LEU A 374 13.73 24.94 8.21
CA LEU A 374 12.81 24.90 9.35
C LEU A 374 11.34 25.11 8.95
N SER A 375 11.06 26.09 8.09
CA SER A 375 9.67 26.41 7.69
C SER A 375 9.06 25.36 6.75
N THR A 376 9.86 24.74 5.88
CA THR A 376 9.33 23.77 4.90
C THR A 376 9.41 22.33 5.40
N LEU A 377 10.60 21.88 5.82
CA LEU A 377 10.85 20.46 6.10
C LEU A 377 10.44 20.05 7.50
N SER A 378 10.76 20.84 8.52
CA SER A 378 10.46 20.45 9.92
C SER A 378 9.04 20.77 10.34
N THR A 379 8.40 21.78 9.74
CA THR A 379 7.05 22.23 10.13
C THR A 379 5.99 21.94 9.06
N LEU A 380 6.06 22.60 7.88
CA LEU A 380 4.99 22.52 6.87
C LEU A 380 4.73 21.09 6.37
N MET A 381 5.77 20.34 5.99
CA MET A 381 5.65 18.98 5.46
C MET A 381 4.96 18.01 6.43
N PRO A 382 5.40 17.88 7.70
CA PRO A 382 4.72 17.05 8.69
C PRO A 382 3.28 17.48 8.97
N ILE A 383 3.02 18.79 9.03
CA ILE A 383 1.66 19.32 9.23
C ILE A 383 0.76 18.90 8.06
N LEU A 384 1.18 19.10 6.82
CA LEU A 384 0.42 18.72 5.63
C LEU A 384 0.13 17.22 5.60
N TYR A 385 1.11 16.40 6.00
CA TYR A 385 0.91 14.96 6.12
C TYR A 385 -0.14 14.61 7.18
N ILE A 386 -0.02 15.16 8.40
CA ILE A 386 -0.98 14.91 9.48
C ILE A 386 -2.38 15.37 9.08
N ILE A 387 -2.51 16.54 8.45
CA ILE A 387 -3.79 17.03 7.92
C ILE A 387 -4.34 16.06 6.88
N THR A 388 -3.53 15.60 5.92
CA THR A 388 -3.97 14.65 4.88
C THR A 388 -4.47 13.36 5.51
N LEU A 389 -3.76 12.85 6.51
CA LEU A 389 -4.17 11.68 7.26
C LEU A 389 -5.50 11.92 8.00
N LEU A 390 -5.61 13.02 8.73
CA LEU A 390 -6.85 13.40 9.43
C LEU A 390 -8.03 13.57 8.46
N VAL A 391 -7.82 14.16 7.28
CA VAL A 391 -8.84 14.30 6.23
C VAL A 391 -9.26 12.93 5.72
N SER A 392 -8.32 12.01 5.49
CA SER A 392 -8.65 10.62 5.12
C SER A 392 -9.52 9.97 6.20
N ILE A 393 -9.12 10.09 7.46
CA ILE A 393 -9.85 9.52 8.61
C ILE A 393 -11.23 10.13 8.75
N MET A 394 -11.35 11.45 8.60
CA MET A 394 -12.63 12.16 8.64
C MET A 394 -13.52 11.77 7.47
N ARG A 395 -12.95 11.56 6.28
CA ARG A 395 -13.67 11.08 5.10
C ARG A 395 -14.23 9.68 5.34
N ASP A 396 -13.43 8.78 5.89
CA ASP A 396 -13.87 7.42 6.24
C ASP A 396 -14.95 7.47 7.33
N CYS A 397 -14.75 8.28 8.38
CA CYS A 397 -15.76 8.51 9.42
C CYS A 397 -17.04 9.19 8.89
N CYS A 398 -16.95 10.08 7.90
CA CYS A 398 -18.09 10.74 7.28
C CYS A 398 -18.82 9.80 6.33
N ASN A 399 -18.12 8.92 5.61
CA ASN A 399 -18.73 7.84 4.85
C ASN A 399 -19.47 6.89 5.80
N ASP A 400 -18.88 6.55 6.95
CA ASP A 400 -19.57 5.80 8.00
C ASP A 400 -20.80 6.53 8.57
N ARG A 401 -20.77 7.87 8.67
CA ARG A 401 -21.91 8.69 9.10
C ARG A 401 -22.99 8.85 8.03
N LYS A 402 -22.65 9.07 6.76
CA LYS A 402 -23.62 9.07 5.64
C LYS A 402 -24.28 7.70 5.46
N VAL A 403 -23.51 6.64 5.71
CA VAL A 403 -24.04 5.27 5.80
C VAL A 403 -24.92 5.10 7.03
N LYS A 404 -24.78 5.92 8.08
CA LYS A 404 -25.59 5.96 9.32
C LYS A 404 -26.88 6.80 9.18
N ASP A 405 -26.85 7.93 8.47
CA ASP A 405 -28.03 8.78 8.26
C ASP A 405 -28.99 8.20 7.20
N SER A 406 -28.51 7.31 6.32
CA SER A 406 -29.36 6.48 5.45
C SER A 406 -29.95 5.23 6.16
N LYS A 407 -29.76 5.06 7.48
CA LYS A 407 -30.15 3.84 8.24
C LYS A 407 -31.56 3.83 8.82
N ASP A 408 -32.43 4.79 8.54
CA ASP A 408 -33.80 4.70 9.06
C ASP A 408 -34.71 3.73 8.28
N GLU A 409 -34.33 3.28 7.08
CA GLU A 409 -35.08 2.24 6.34
C GLU A 409 -34.36 0.89 6.21
N ILE A 410 -33.08 0.77 6.60
CA ILE A 410 -32.25 -0.46 6.44
C ILE A 410 -31.68 -0.87 7.81
N LYS A 411 -32.57 -1.06 8.79
CA LYS A 411 -32.17 -1.13 10.22
C LYS A 411 -31.81 -2.52 10.76
N VAL A 412 -31.75 -3.57 9.93
CA VAL A 412 -31.43 -4.93 10.43
C VAL A 412 -30.12 -5.51 9.87
N VAL A 413 -29.64 -5.10 8.69
CA VAL A 413 -28.52 -5.81 8.00
C VAL A 413 -27.13 -5.17 8.21
N LYS A 414 -27.04 -3.94 8.75
CA LYS A 414 -25.81 -3.11 8.66
C LYS A 414 -25.01 -2.92 9.97
N SER A 415 -25.27 -3.68 11.05
CA SER A 415 -24.64 -3.41 12.35
C SER A 415 -23.37 -4.21 12.68
N VAL A 416 -23.00 -5.23 11.90
CA VAL A 416 -21.83 -6.08 12.24
C VAL A 416 -20.53 -5.68 11.51
N MET A 417 -20.58 -5.00 10.35
CA MET A 417 -19.43 -4.94 9.42
C MET A 417 -18.70 -3.59 9.24
N ASN A 418 -19.04 -2.51 9.95
CA ASN A 418 -18.34 -1.21 9.77
C ASN A 418 -16.94 -1.11 10.41
N ASN A 419 -16.35 -2.22 10.89
CA ASN A 419 -14.99 -2.25 11.43
C ASN A 419 -13.98 -3.03 10.56
N ILE A 420 -14.40 -3.57 9.41
CA ILE A 420 -13.54 -4.35 8.52
C ILE A 420 -13.33 -3.56 7.22
N THR A 421 -12.66 -2.42 7.34
CA THR A 421 -12.10 -1.70 6.19
C THR A 421 -10.60 -1.61 6.44
N ASP A 422 -9.88 -2.65 5.99
CA ASP A 422 -8.54 -2.59 5.40
C ASP A 422 -7.89 -3.98 5.43
N GLU A 423 -7.16 -4.30 4.36
CA GLU A 423 -6.29 -5.48 4.16
C GLU A 423 -6.93 -6.76 3.58
N PHE A 424 -7.37 -6.71 2.33
CA PHE A 424 -7.52 -7.92 1.50
C PHE A 424 -6.14 -8.47 1.10
N LEU A 425 -5.88 -9.73 1.46
CA LEU A 425 -4.61 -10.40 1.23
C LEU A 425 -4.68 -11.26 -0.04
N TYR A 426 -3.96 -10.84 -1.08
CA TYR A 426 -3.81 -11.60 -2.33
C TYR A 426 -2.76 -12.68 -2.14
N LEU A 427 -3.17 -13.95 -2.24
CA LEU A 427 -2.28 -15.12 -2.21
C LEU A 427 -2.48 -15.95 -3.46
N GLU A 428 -1.45 -16.01 -4.30
CA GLU A 428 -1.36 -17.06 -5.33
C GLU A 428 -0.96 -18.36 -4.64
N VAL A 429 -1.86 -19.35 -4.66
CA VAL A 429 -1.63 -20.66 -4.04
C VAL A 429 -1.71 -21.73 -5.12
N PRO A 430 -0.75 -22.68 -5.18
CA PRO A 430 -0.82 -23.79 -6.12
C PRO A 430 -2.02 -24.71 -5.83
N LYS A 431 -2.64 -25.27 -6.88
CA LYS A 431 -3.87 -26.09 -6.83
C LYS A 431 -3.87 -27.15 -5.73
N TRP A 432 -2.77 -27.87 -5.55
CA TRP A 432 -2.64 -28.92 -4.54
C TRP A 432 -2.80 -28.40 -3.10
N LYS A 433 -2.28 -27.19 -2.80
CA LYS A 433 -2.35 -26.59 -1.46
C LYS A 433 -3.74 -26.03 -1.16
N ALA A 434 -4.43 -25.51 -2.18
CA ALA A 434 -5.85 -25.16 -2.07
C ALA A 434 -6.72 -26.41 -1.81
N LEU A 435 -6.45 -27.52 -2.52
CA LEU A 435 -7.15 -28.79 -2.30
C LEU A 435 -6.86 -29.42 -0.94
N GLU A 436 -5.62 -29.32 -0.44
CA GLU A 436 -5.25 -29.82 0.89
C GLU A 436 -5.99 -29.09 2.02
N MET A 437 -6.16 -27.77 1.90
CA MET A 437 -6.94 -26.96 2.85
C MET A 437 -8.42 -27.36 2.87
N LEU A 438 -8.96 -27.74 1.71
CA LEU A 438 -10.38 -28.09 1.54
C LEU A 438 -10.71 -29.56 1.85
N ARG A 439 -9.72 -30.48 1.79
CA ARG A 439 -9.92 -31.93 1.95
C ARG A 439 -9.77 -32.47 3.39
N LYS A 440 -9.27 -31.70 4.36
CA LYS A 440 -9.13 -32.16 5.77
C LYS A 440 -10.50 -32.41 6.43
N ASN A 441 -11.06 -33.59 6.19
CA ASN A 441 -12.31 -34.05 6.79
C ASN A 441 -12.23 -35.52 7.27
N ILE A 442 -11.05 -35.99 7.69
CA ILE A 442 -10.92 -37.32 8.30
C ILE A 442 -10.28 -37.16 9.68
N GLY A 443 -11.14 -37.08 10.71
CA GLY A 443 -10.79 -37.25 12.12
C GLY A 443 -9.98 -36.13 12.76
N ALA A 444 -10.64 -35.09 13.28
CA ALA A 444 -10.05 -34.21 14.30
C ALA A 444 -10.71 -34.48 15.65
N PRO A 445 -9.94 -34.57 16.75
CA PRO A 445 -10.46 -34.93 18.07
C PRO A 445 -11.36 -33.81 18.62
N LYS A 446 -12.29 -34.18 19.50
CA LYS A 446 -13.09 -33.24 20.30
C LYS A 446 -12.13 -32.35 21.10
N ILE A 447 -11.89 -31.13 20.64
CA ILE A 447 -11.22 -30.10 21.43
C ILE A 447 -12.29 -29.48 22.32
N THR A 448 -12.09 -29.66 23.62
CA THR A 448 -12.93 -29.18 24.72
C THR A 448 -13.08 -27.66 24.68
N THR A 449 -14.32 -27.23 24.86
CA THR A 449 -14.80 -25.86 25.02
C THR A 449 -14.13 -25.18 26.22
N GLN A 450 -12.98 -24.52 26.04
CA GLN A 450 -12.44 -23.60 27.05
C GLN A 450 -11.32 -22.69 26.52
N THR A 451 -11.57 -21.92 25.45
CA THR A 451 -10.84 -20.66 25.13
C THR A 451 -11.38 -20.05 23.84
N TYR A 452 -12.58 -19.47 23.89
CA TYR A 452 -12.99 -18.47 22.90
C TYR A 452 -13.66 -17.33 23.64
N ASN A 453 -12.82 -16.47 24.23
CA ASN A 453 -13.23 -15.15 24.67
C ASN A 453 -12.35 -14.13 23.95
N LYS A 454 -13.03 -13.24 23.22
CA LYS A 454 -12.56 -11.97 22.64
C LYS A 454 -11.67 -12.01 21.39
N LEU A 455 -12.28 -11.48 20.31
CA LEU A 455 -11.71 -10.95 19.05
C LEU A 455 -11.30 -11.94 17.95
N ASP A 456 -12.30 -12.54 17.27
CA ASP A 456 -12.09 -13.13 15.95
C ASP A 456 -12.37 -12.08 14.86
N PHE A 457 -11.31 -11.58 14.24
CA PHE A 457 -11.37 -10.83 12.99
C PHE A 457 -11.78 -11.77 11.86
N MET A 458 -12.93 -11.53 11.21
CA MET A 458 -13.33 -12.22 9.98
C MET A 458 -12.37 -11.83 8.85
N LEU A 459 -11.31 -12.61 8.66
CA LEU A 459 -10.39 -12.52 7.53
C LEU A 459 -10.93 -13.38 6.38
N LEU A 460 -11.57 -12.77 5.39
CA LEU A 460 -11.81 -13.43 4.10
C LEU A 460 -10.47 -13.63 3.39
N GLN A 461 -10.11 -14.87 3.09
CA GLN A 461 -8.91 -15.16 2.29
C GLN A 461 -9.33 -15.47 0.84
N CYS A 462 -8.60 -14.87 -0.09
CA CYS A 462 -8.86 -14.95 -1.53
C CYS A 462 -7.71 -15.70 -2.19
N PHE A 463 -8.02 -16.67 -3.06
CA PHE A 463 -7.00 -17.42 -3.79
C PHE A 463 -7.24 -17.35 -5.30
N ARG A 464 -6.18 -17.03 -6.06
CA ARG A 464 -6.14 -17.24 -7.50
C ARG A 464 -5.24 -18.46 -7.77
N ILE A 465 -5.77 -19.48 -8.43
CA ILE A 465 -5.05 -20.73 -8.69
C ILE A 465 -4.18 -20.56 -9.93
N LYS A 466 -2.88 -20.79 -9.79
CA LYS A 466 -1.84 -20.42 -10.76
C LYS A 466 -1.90 -21.14 -12.12
N SER A 467 -2.82 -22.08 -12.31
CA SER A 467 -2.94 -22.90 -13.53
C SER A 467 -4.29 -22.79 -14.25
N GLU A 468 -5.29 -22.16 -13.66
CA GLU A 468 -6.67 -22.15 -14.18
C GLU A 468 -7.24 -20.74 -14.00
N ASN A 469 -7.85 -20.14 -15.03
CA ASN A 469 -8.45 -18.79 -15.00
C ASN A 469 -9.77 -18.73 -14.19
N ILE A 470 -9.83 -19.47 -13.09
CA ILE A 470 -10.94 -19.48 -12.15
C ILE A 470 -10.55 -18.62 -10.95
N SER A 471 -11.49 -17.83 -10.47
CA SER A 471 -11.33 -17.07 -9.24
C SER A 471 -12.13 -17.75 -8.12
N PHE A 472 -11.51 -17.89 -6.94
CA PHE A 472 -12.04 -18.65 -5.82
C PHE A 472 -11.96 -17.83 -4.53
N TRP A 473 -13.08 -17.76 -3.80
CA TRP A 473 -13.18 -17.13 -2.50
C TRP A 473 -13.78 -18.10 -1.50
N HIS A 474 -13.18 -18.18 -0.32
CA HIS A 474 -13.77 -18.88 0.81
C HIS A 474 -14.07 -17.88 1.91
N PHE A 475 -15.14 -18.17 2.63
CA PHE A 475 -15.58 -17.38 3.76
C PHE A 475 -15.06 -18.00 5.06
N PRO A 476 -14.90 -17.22 6.14
CA PRO A 476 -14.48 -17.75 7.42
C PRO A 476 -15.50 -18.76 7.94
N LYS A 477 -15.06 -19.71 8.78
CA LYS A 477 -15.91 -20.80 9.30
C LYS A 477 -17.26 -20.33 9.85
N ASN A 478 -17.26 -19.21 10.57
CA ASN A 478 -18.46 -18.59 11.16
C ASN A 478 -19.45 -18.03 10.14
N LEU A 479 -19.08 -17.93 8.87
CA LEU A 479 -19.94 -17.57 7.75
C LEU A 479 -20.17 -18.81 6.86
N SER A 480 -20.80 -19.81 7.45
CA SER A 480 -21.31 -21.01 6.78
C SER A 480 -22.61 -21.42 7.45
N GLN A 481 -23.52 -22.05 6.72
CA GLN A 481 -24.79 -22.48 7.30
C GLN A 481 -24.59 -23.39 8.53
N THR A 482 -23.49 -24.14 8.59
CA THR A 482 -23.16 -25.08 9.66
C THR A 482 -22.81 -24.37 10.96
N TYR A 483 -22.07 -23.27 10.89
CA TYR A 483 -21.47 -22.62 12.06
C TYR A 483 -21.91 -21.17 12.29
N PHE A 484 -22.79 -20.63 11.44
CA PHE A 484 -23.28 -19.26 11.54
C PHE A 484 -23.91 -19.00 12.91
N SER A 485 -23.55 -17.87 13.53
CA SER A 485 -24.01 -17.48 14.87
C SER A 485 -23.77 -18.55 15.96
N GLY A 486 -22.70 -19.34 15.86
CA GLY A 486 -22.30 -20.33 16.87
C GLY A 486 -23.05 -21.67 16.79
N ARG A 487 -23.79 -21.91 15.70
CA ARG A 487 -24.49 -23.18 15.45
C ARG A 487 -23.51 -24.33 15.18
N ASN A 488 -24.03 -25.55 15.20
CA ASN A 488 -23.27 -26.76 14.89
C ASN A 488 -24.10 -27.73 14.04
N GLY A 489 -24.31 -27.36 12.77
CA GLY A 489 -25.14 -28.09 11.81
C GLY A 489 -26.35 -27.30 11.32
N SER A 490 -26.74 -27.52 10.06
CA SER A 490 -27.97 -26.98 9.46
C SER A 490 -28.32 -27.74 8.17
N ASN A 491 -29.62 -27.92 7.91
CA ASN A 491 -30.15 -28.46 6.65
C ASN A 491 -30.82 -27.36 5.81
N ALA A 492 -30.52 -26.09 6.07
CA ALA A 492 -31.13 -24.93 5.39
C ALA A 492 -30.61 -24.68 3.94
N CYS A 493 -29.76 -25.56 3.40
CA CYS A 493 -29.02 -25.29 2.15
C CYS A 493 -29.92 -24.98 0.96
N THR A 494 -31.05 -25.69 0.81
CA THR A 494 -32.01 -25.46 -0.28
C THR A 494 -32.64 -24.08 -0.19
N ILE A 495 -33.04 -23.63 1.01
CA ILE A 495 -33.59 -22.28 1.22
C ILE A 495 -32.54 -21.22 0.91
N ILE A 496 -31.31 -21.38 1.43
CA ILE A 496 -30.22 -20.42 1.21
C ILE A 496 -29.87 -20.31 -0.28
N ALA A 497 -29.82 -21.42 -1.00
CA ALA A 497 -29.53 -21.45 -2.43
C ALA A 497 -30.62 -20.74 -3.27
N LEU A 498 -31.89 -20.88 -2.90
CA LEU A 498 -33.00 -20.13 -3.51
C LEU A 498 -32.94 -18.63 -3.19
N ILE A 499 -32.48 -18.25 -1.99
CA ILE A 499 -32.28 -16.84 -1.64
C ILE A 499 -31.12 -16.24 -2.45
N PHE A 500 -30.01 -16.98 -2.67
CA PHE A 500 -28.96 -16.55 -3.59
C PHE A 500 -29.53 -16.23 -4.97
N GLY A 501 -30.38 -17.12 -5.51
CA GLY A 501 -31.07 -16.93 -6.77
C GLY A 501 -31.93 -15.66 -6.80
N ARG A 502 -32.75 -15.44 -5.77
CA ARG A 502 -33.59 -14.23 -5.65
C ARG A 502 -32.77 -12.95 -5.72
N PHE A 503 -31.69 -12.86 -4.94
CA PHE A 503 -30.84 -11.68 -4.92
C PHE A 503 -30.12 -11.49 -6.25
N PHE A 504 -29.63 -12.59 -6.82
CA PHE A 504 -29.01 -12.60 -8.14
C PHE A 504 -29.96 -12.07 -9.19
N SER A 505 -31.14 -12.63 -9.37
CA SER A 505 -32.09 -12.22 -10.40
C SER A 505 -32.48 -10.74 -10.26
N ARG A 506 -32.74 -10.26 -9.04
CA ARG A 506 -33.24 -8.89 -8.80
C ARG A 506 -32.21 -7.77 -8.81
N SER A 507 -30.95 -8.10 -8.55
CA SER A 507 -29.92 -7.10 -8.35
C SER A 507 -28.87 -7.22 -9.45
N ASP A 508 -28.35 -6.09 -9.91
CA ASP A 508 -27.14 -6.06 -10.74
C ASP A 508 -25.93 -6.24 -9.83
N ILE A 509 -25.79 -7.46 -9.28
CA ILE A 509 -24.61 -7.83 -8.51
C ILE A 509 -23.41 -7.79 -9.46
N PRO A 510 -22.35 -7.06 -9.13
CA PRO A 510 -21.18 -6.98 -9.99
C PRO A 510 -20.55 -8.38 -10.14
N PHE A 511 -20.21 -8.73 -11.38
CA PHE A 511 -19.48 -9.96 -11.62
C PHE A 511 -18.14 -9.92 -10.88
N GLN A 512 -17.88 -10.98 -10.13
CA GLN A 512 -16.70 -11.09 -9.31
C GLN A 512 -15.51 -11.56 -10.17
N ASN A 513 -14.71 -10.62 -10.69
CA ASN A 513 -13.47 -10.90 -11.45
C ASN A 513 -12.22 -10.23 -10.86
N THR A 514 -12.38 -9.52 -9.74
CA THR A 514 -11.29 -8.83 -9.07
C THR A 514 -10.62 -9.78 -8.10
N GLY A 515 -9.31 -9.61 -7.85
CA GLY A 515 -8.61 -10.44 -6.85
C GLY A 515 -8.96 -10.11 -5.38
N TYR A 516 -10.01 -9.34 -5.14
CA TYR A 516 -10.62 -9.07 -3.83
C TYR A 516 -12.12 -9.32 -3.93
N LEU A 517 -12.74 -9.93 -2.92
CA LEU A 517 -14.19 -10.13 -2.90
C LEU A 517 -14.90 -8.79 -2.75
N ASP A 518 -15.82 -8.47 -3.65
CA ASP A 518 -16.65 -7.27 -3.55
C ASP A 518 -17.48 -7.34 -2.25
N ALA A 519 -17.60 -6.22 -1.54
CA ALA A 519 -18.44 -6.11 -0.36
C ALA A 519 -19.90 -6.49 -0.66
N ALA A 520 -20.36 -6.33 -1.91
CA ALA A 520 -21.65 -6.82 -2.38
C ALA A 520 -21.81 -8.32 -2.14
N TRP A 521 -20.81 -9.13 -2.50
CA TRP A 521 -20.83 -10.58 -2.33
C TRP A 521 -20.74 -11.00 -0.86
N LEU A 522 -19.92 -10.32 -0.06
CA LEU A 522 -19.84 -10.60 1.38
C LEU A 522 -21.16 -10.36 2.10
N ASN A 523 -21.76 -9.19 1.87
CA ASN A 523 -23.05 -8.84 2.45
C ASN A 523 -24.16 -9.77 1.96
N LEU A 524 -24.11 -10.17 0.70
CA LEU A 524 -25.04 -11.12 0.12
C LEU A 524 -24.93 -12.49 0.78
N PHE A 525 -23.72 -13.05 0.95
CA PHE A 525 -23.54 -14.33 1.68
C PHE A 525 -24.04 -14.27 3.11
N HIS A 526 -23.70 -13.22 3.86
CA HIS A 526 -24.20 -13.03 5.21
C HIS A 526 -25.73 -12.96 5.24
N SER A 527 -26.33 -12.12 4.40
CA SER A 527 -27.79 -11.92 4.37
C SER A 527 -28.53 -13.19 3.94
N CYS A 528 -28.03 -13.91 2.94
CA CYS A 528 -28.63 -15.14 2.45
C CYS A 528 -28.57 -16.25 3.50
N ILE A 529 -27.44 -16.41 4.19
CA ILE A 529 -27.27 -17.42 5.24
C ILE A 529 -28.15 -17.07 6.45
N GLU A 530 -28.15 -15.80 6.87
CA GLU A 530 -28.97 -15.33 7.99
C GLU A 530 -30.48 -15.47 7.71
N GLU A 531 -30.97 -14.97 6.58
CA GLU A 531 -32.39 -15.08 6.20
C GLU A 531 -32.78 -16.55 5.99
N GLY A 532 -31.93 -17.35 5.33
CA GLY A 532 -32.22 -18.76 5.07
C GLY A 532 -32.28 -19.60 6.34
N LEU A 533 -31.36 -19.37 7.29
CA LEU A 533 -31.40 -20.03 8.60
C LEU A 533 -32.60 -19.58 9.42
N SER A 534 -32.96 -18.29 9.39
CA SER A 534 -34.15 -17.78 10.09
C SER A 534 -35.44 -18.42 9.57
N LEU A 535 -35.58 -18.55 8.25
CA LEU A 535 -36.72 -19.23 7.63
C LEU A 535 -36.73 -20.72 7.97
N TYR A 536 -35.59 -21.39 7.88
CA TYR A 536 -35.48 -22.81 8.24
C TYR A 536 -35.84 -23.05 9.71
N ASP A 537 -35.31 -22.27 10.64
CA ASP A 537 -35.58 -22.39 12.07
C ASP A 537 -37.06 -22.15 12.41
N SER A 538 -37.75 -21.30 11.65
CA SER A 538 -39.19 -21.10 11.81
C SER A 538 -39.97 -22.38 11.49
N LEU A 539 -39.54 -23.17 10.49
CA LEU A 539 -40.17 -24.44 10.14
C LEU A 539 -39.84 -25.55 11.15
N VAL A 540 -38.60 -25.60 11.62
CA VAL A 540 -38.16 -26.65 12.55
C VAL A 540 -38.90 -26.55 13.88
N LYS A 541 -39.22 -25.34 14.34
CA LYS A 541 -40.02 -25.12 15.56
C LYS A 541 -41.43 -25.70 15.45
N ASP A 542 -41.99 -25.78 14.24
CA ASP A 542 -43.35 -26.24 14.00
C ASP A 542 -43.43 -27.74 13.67
N MET A 543 -42.37 -28.34 13.11
CA MET A 543 -42.44 -29.69 12.51
C MET A 543 -41.22 -30.61 12.75
N GLY A 544 -40.15 -30.16 13.40
CA GLY A 544 -38.92 -30.95 13.59
C GLY A 544 -37.88 -30.80 12.47
N VAL A 545 -36.87 -31.69 12.44
CA VAL A 545 -35.77 -31.63 11.44
C VAL A 545 -36.29 -32.06 10.06
N LEU A 546 -36.17 -31.18 9.06
CA LEU A 546 -36.72 -31.38 7.71
C LEU A 546 -35.62 -31.18 6.67
N ASP A 547 -35.40 -32.16 5.79
CA ASP A 547 -34.63 -31.95 4.57
C ASP A 547 -35.58 -31.47 3.49
N LEU A 548 -35.50 -30.18 3.15
CA LEU A 548 -36.46 -29.55 2.24
C LEU A 548 -36.02 -29.67 0.77
N CYS A 549 -36.90 -30.21 -0.05
CA CYS A 549 -36.77 -30.20 -1.51
C CYS A 549 -37.12 -28.82 -2.10
N ILE A 550 -36.72 -28.55 -3.35
CA ILE A 550 -36.92 -27.24 -4.00
C ILE A 550 -38.42 -26.92 -4.10
N GLU A 551 -39.24 -27.92 -4.43
CA GLU A 551 -40.69 -27.81 -4.57
C GLU A 551 -41.35 -27.47 -3.24
N GLU A 552 -40.91 -28.08 -2.14
CA GLU A 552 -41.45 -27.80 -0.80
C GLU A 552 -41.14 -26.37 -0.35
N VAL A 553 -39.95 -25.87 -0.67
CA VAL A 553 -39.59 -24.46 -0.39
C VAL A 553 -40.40 -23.52 -1.29
N ARG A 554 -40.62 -23.86 -2.55
CA ARG A 554 -41.46 -23.08 -3.47
C ARG A 554 -42.90 -23.02 -2.97
N ASP A 555 -43.49 -24.14 -2.55
CA ASP A 555 -44.89 -24.18 -2.15
C ASP A 555 -45.15 -23.38 -0.87
N ARG A 556 -44.15 -23.32 0.03
CA ARG A 556 -44.25 -22.58 1.32
C ARG A 556 -43.81 -21.13 1.22
N TYR A 557 -42.70 -20.87 0.54
CA TYR A 557 -42.04 -19.55 0.51
C TYR A 557 -41.93 -18.94 -0.89
N GLY A 558 -42.51 -19.54 -1.93
CA GLY A 558 -42.40 -19.10 -3.32
C GLY A 558 -42.78 -17.64 -3.54
N VAL A 559 -43.88 -17.18 -2.93
CA VAL A 559 -44.29 -15.76 -2.99
C VAL A 559 -43.27 -14.85 -2.30
N ARG A 560 -42.76 -15.26 -1.12
CA ARG A 560 -41.75 -14.49 -0.38
C ARG A 560 -40.42 -14.42 -1.14
N LEU A 561 -40.00 -15.54 -1.73
CA LEU A 561 -38.76 -15.65 -2.50
C LEU A 561 -38.90 -15.12 -3.93
N ASN A 562 -40.14 -14.84 -4.38
CA ASN A 562 -40.50 -14.39 -5.72
C ASN A 562 -40.06 -15.37 -6.81
N ILE A 563 -40.19 -16.65 -6.53
CA ILE A 563 -40.01 -17.72 -7.49
C ILE A 563 -41.23 -17.71 -8.42
N SER A 564 -41.01 -17.51 -9.72
CA SER A 564 -42.07 -17.57 -10.73
C SER A 564 -42.38 -19.00 -11.11
N ASP A 565 -41.33 -19.80 -11.34
CA ASP A 565 -41.45 -21.19 -11.76
C ASP A 565 -40.19 -21.99 -11.44
N VAL A 566 -40.30 -23.32 -11.38
CA VAL A 566 -39.20 -24.27 -11.17
C VAL A 566 -39.30 -25.33 -12.26
N SER A 567 -38.26 -25.45 -13.06
CA SER A 567 -38.20 -26.47 -14.11
C SER A 567 -37.89 -27.87 -13.56
N SER A 568 -38.09 -28.90 -14.38
CA SER A 568 -37.77 -30.29 -14.01
C SER A 568 -36.28 -30.46 -13.68
N SER A 569 -35.96 -31.11 -12.56
CA SER A 569 -34.60 -31.48 -12.19
C SER A 569 -33.98 -32.45 -13.22
N LEU A 570 -32.88 -32.03 -13.83
CA LEU A 570 -32.12 -32.82 -14.80
C LEU A 570 -31.08 -33.68 -14.08
N PRO A 571 -31.09 -35.02 -14.23
CA PRO A 571 -30.03 -35.86 -13.69
C PRO A 571 -28.74 -35.66 -14.48
N VAL A 572 -27.64 -35.38 -13.77
CA VAL A 572 -26.34 -35.09 -14.37
C VAL A 572 -25.20 -35.73 -13.59
N SER A 573 -24.04 -35.89 -14.23
CA SER A 573 -22.80 -36.31 -13.57
C SER A 573 -21.64 -35.36 -13.87
N PHE A 574 -20.60 -35.40 -13.03
CA PHE A 574 -19.35 -34.67 -13.30
C PHE A 574 -18.57 -35.26 -14.48
N GLU A 575 -18.73 -36.57 -14.72
CA GLU A 575 -18.08 -37.31 -15.81
C GLU A 575 -19.04 -38.43 -16.26
N SER A 576 -19.18 -38.60 -17.58
CA SER A 576 -20.06 -39.61 -18.20
C SER A 576 -19.53 -39.94 -19.59
N GLU A 577 -19.78 -41.15 -20.06
CA GLU A 577 -19.58 -41.54 -21.46
C GLU A 577 -20.51 -40.79 -22.40
N VAL A 578 -21.68 -40.39 -21.90
CA VAL A 578 -22.68 -39.60 -22.63
C VAL A 578 -22.51 -38.13 -22.27
N GLU A 579 -22.01 -37.31 -23.19
CA GLU A 579 -21.72 -35.89 -22.93
C GLU A 579 -22.96 -35.09 -22.51
N THR A 580 -24.14 -35.42 -23.06
CA THR A 580 -25.39 -34.68 -22.82
C THR A 580 -25.89 -34.77 -21.38
N VAL A 581 -25.42 -35.75 -20.59
CA VAL A 581 -25.77 -35.89 -19.16
C VAL A 581 -24.68 -35.32 -18.25
N THR A 582 -23.68 -34.61 -18.78
CA THR A 582 -22.65 -33.98 -17.96
C THR A 582 -23.07 -32.59 -17.48
N ILE A 583 -22.62 -32.20 -16.28
CA ILE A 583 -22.80 -30.84 -15.75
C ILE A 583 -22.24 -29.80 -16.72
N LEU A 584 -21.07 -30.08 -17.32
CA LEU A 584 -20.42 -29.19 -18.28
C LEU A 584 -21.32 -28.90 -19.49
N TYR A 585 -21.83 -29.94 -20.15
CA TYR A 585 -22.69 -29.78 -21.32
C TYR A 585 -23.98 -29.03 -20.98
N GLN A 586 -24.61 -29.35 -19.85
CA GLN A 586 -25.85 -28.70 -19.43
C GLN A 586 -25.65 -27.21 -19.12
N LEU A 587 -24.54 -26.84 -18.46
CA LEU A 587 -24.22 -25.44 -18.21
C LEU A 587 -23.87 -24.69 -19.51
N GLN A 588 -23.15 -25.29 -20.45
CA GLN A 588 -22.88 -24.70 -21.77
C GLN A 588 -24.18 -24.46 -22.55
N ARG A 589 -25.11 -25.41 -22.53
CA ARG A 589 -26.44 -25.27 -23.12
C ARG A 589 -27.24 -24.14 -22.48
N LEU A 590 -27.09 -23.91 -21.17
CA LEU A 590 -27.79 -22.82 -20.49
C LEU A 590 -27.16 -21.45 -20.79
N ILE A 591 -25.83 -21.38 -20.92
CA ILE A 591 -25.10 -20.17 -21.30
C ILE A 591 -25.49 -19.69 -22.71
N SER A 592 -25.72 -20.60 -23.66
CA SER A 592 -26.06 -20.25 -25.04
C SER A 592 -27.41 -19.51 -25.21
N PHE A 593 -28.26 -19.50 -24.17
CA PHE A 593 -29.49 -18.70 -24.18
C PHE A 593 -29.25 -17.20 -23.97
N HIS A 594 -28.04 -16.77 -23.57
CA HIS A 594 -27.69 -15.36 -23.32
C HIS A 594 -28.62 -14.63 -22.34
N MET A 595 -29.20 -15.38 -21.39
CA MET A 595 -30.09 -14.85 -20.37
C MET A 595 -29.52 -15.07 -18.97
N LYS A 596 -29.86 -14.15 -18.06
CA LYS A 596 -29.55 -14.27 -16.63
C LYS A 596 -30.34 -15.43 -16.05
N GLN A 597 -29.65 -16.46 -15.55
CA GLN A 597 -30.28 -17.71 -15.11
C GLN A 597 -29.74 -18.16 -13.75
N VAL A 598 -30.60 -18.80 -12.97
CA VAL A 598 -30.26 -19.43 -11.69
C VAL A 598 -30.49 -20.92 -11.83
N VAL A 599 -29.48 -21.71 -11.51
CA VAL A 599 -29.52 -23.18 -11.61
C VAL A 599 -29.04 -23.77 -10.30
N LEU A 600 -29.87 -24.53 -9.63
CA LEU A 600 -29.50 -25.20 -8.38
C LEU A 600 -28.85 -26.55 -8.69
N LEU A 601 -27.75 -26.84 -8.00
CA LEU A 601 -27.07 -28.13 -8.02
C LEU A 601 -27.37 -28.85 -6.71
N ILE A 602 -27.89 -30.07 -6.79
CA ILE A 602 -28.02 -30.96 -5.63
C ILE A 602 -27.06 -32.12 -5.82
N HIS A 603 -26.12 -32.28 -4.90
CA HIS A 603 -25.17 -33.39 -4.90
C HIS A 603 -24.97 -33.91 -3.47
N LYS A 604 -25.19 -35.21 -3.26
CA LYS A 604 -25.12 -35.87 -1.94
C LYS A 604 -25.93 -35.15 -0.83
N GLY A 605 -27.14 -34.70 -1.16
CA GLY A 605 -28.03 -33.99 -0.23
C GLY A 605 -27.60 -32.56 0.11
N ARG A 606 -26.60 -32.00 -0.60
CA ARG A 606 -26.17 -30.61 -0.48
C ARG A 606 -26.67 -29.80 -1.66
N THR A 607 -27.32 -28.69 -1.39
CA THR A 607 -27.80 -27.75 -2.41
C THR A 607 -26.88 -26.54 -2.52
N SER A 608 -26.46 -26.23 -3.74
CA SER A 608 -25.67 -25.04 -4.11
C SER A 608 -26.25 -24.38 -5.37
N ALA A 609 -25.76 -23.19 -5.74
CA ALA A 609 -26.33 -22.40 -6.82
C ALA A 609 -25.29 -21.97 -7.86
N PHE A 610 -25.58 -22.22 -9.13
CA PHE A 610 -24.95 -21.55 -10.26
C PHE A 610 -25.77 -20.33 -10.67
N LEU A 611 -25.06 -19.22 -10.85
CA LEU A 611 -25.59 -17.91 -11.22
C LEU A 611 -24.94 -17.52 -12.55
N ILE A 612 -25.73 -17.57 -13.63
CA ILE A 612 -25.28 -17.35 -15.00
C ILE A 612 -25.70 -15.94 -15.42
N TYR A 613 -24.74 -15.12 -15.85
CA TYR A 613 -24.99 -13.80 -16.41
C TYR A 613 -25.34 -13.90 -17.90
N SER A 614 -26.02 -12.89 -18.44
CA SER A 614 -26.43 -12.85 -19.85
C SER A 614 -25.25 -12.87 -20.85
N ASP A 615 -24.06 -12.49 -20.41
CA ASP A 615 -22.83 -12.45 -21.22
C ASP A 615 -21.93 -13.68 -21.02
N GLY A 616 -22.46 -14.79 -20.49
CA GLY A 616 -21.75 -16.06 -20.37
C GLY A 616 -20.80 -16.16 -19.17
N ARG A 617 -20.75 -15.15 -18.30
CA ARG A 617 -20.03 -15.21 -17.03
C ARG A 617 -20.80 -16.09 -16.04
N ILE A 618 -20.10 -16.90 -15.25
CA ILE A 618 -20.72 -17.82 -14.29
C ILE A 618 -20.12 -17.69 -12.91
N VAL A 619 -20.98 -17.81 -11.90
CA VAL A 619 -20.62 -17.82 -10.49
C VAL A 619 -21.28 -19.01 -9.80
N TYR A 620 -20.53 -19.77 -9.01
CA TYR A 620 -21.03 -20.83 -8.14
C TYR A 620 -20.94 -20.40 -6.69
N ALA A 621 -22.06 -20.46 -5.98
CA ALA A 621 -22.21 -20.10 -4.59
C ALA A 621 -22.64 -21.32 -3.76
N ASP A 622 -21.91 -21.58 -2.68
CA ASP A 622 -22.16 -22.71 -1.77
C ASP A 622 -22.06 -22.26 -0.31
N SER A 623 -23.09 -22.54 0.48
CA SER A 623 -23.21 -22.11 1.88
C SER A 623 -22.60 -23.10 2.89
N HIS A 624 -22.17 -24.28 2.44
CA HIS A 624 -21.62 -25.32 3.32
C HIS A 624 -20.23 -24.95 3.83
N ALA A 625 -19.84 -25.53 4.96
CA ALA A 625 -18.47 -25.50 5.44
C ALA A 625 -17.59 -26.49 4.67
N PHE A 626 -16.37 -26.08 4.30
CA PHE A 626 -15.37 -26.89 3.64
C PHE A 626 -14.11 -26.99 4.52
N GLY A 627 -13.85 -28.18 5.09
CA GLY A 627 -12.72 -28.40 5.98
C GLY A 627 -12.80 -27.56 7.27
N LEU A 628 -11.78 -26.73 7.53
CA LEU A 628 -11.75 -25.77 8.64
C LEU A 628 -12.41 -24.42 8.30
N GLU A 629 -12.83 -24.24 7.05
CA GLU A 629 -13.32 -22.97 6.49
C GLU A 629 -14.84 -22.99 6.26
N GLY A 630 -15.41 -21.83 5.92
CA GLY A 630 -16.84 -21.61 5.76
C GLY A 630 -17.35 -21.80 4.32
N ALA A 631 -18.34 -20.99 3.95
CA ALA A 631 -18.96 -20.96 2.62
C ALA A 631 -17.95 -20.70 1.50
N VAL A 632 -18.34 -20.92 0.24
CA VAL A 632 -17.49 -20.78 -0.94
C VAL A 632 -18.19 -20.02 -2.07
N LEU A 633 -17.43 -19.17 -2.76
CA LEU A 633 -17.79 -18.53 -4.02
C LEU A 633 -16.72 -18.87 -5.07
N ILE A 634 -17.14 -19.25 -6.27
CA ILE A 634 -16.25 -19.55 -7.40
C ILE A 634 -16.77 -18.80 -8.61
N SER A 635 -15.91 -18.14 -9.39
CA SER A 635 -16.31 -17.53 -10.64
C SER A 635 -15.36 -17.87 -11.77
N CYS A 636 -15.89 -17.96 -12.98
CA CYS A 636 -15.11 -18.08 -14.19
C CYS A 636 -15.86 -17.48 -15.39
N LEU A 637 -15.14 -17.38 -16.50
CA LEU A 637 -15.71 -17.06 -17.81
C LEU A 637 -16.07 -18.37 -18.52
N GLU A 638 -16.98 -18.32 -19.51
CA GLU A 638 -17.40 -19.47 -20.31
C GLU A 638 -16.25 -20.36 -20.83
N PRO A 639 -15.13 -19.83 -21.37
CA PRO A 639 -14.01 -20.67 -21.85
C PRO A 639 -13.38 -21.53 -20.75
N ASP A 640 -13.49 -21.11 -19.49
CA ASP A 640 -12.87 -21.73 -18.33
C ASP A 640 -13.85 -22.60 -17.53
N LEU A 641 -15.08 -22.78 -18.03
CA LEU A 641 -16.12 -23.58 -17.36
C LEU A 641 -15.69 -25.04 -17.13
N LYS A 642 -14.95 -25.63 -18.08
CA LYS A 642 -14.41 -26.99 -17.91
C LYS A 642 -13.50 -27.10 -16.69
N ASN A 643 -12.64 -26.11 -16.48
CA ASN A 643 -11.74 -26.07 -15.33
C ASN A 643 -12.55 -25.95 -14.03
N MET A 644 -13.59 -25.12 -14.01
CA MET A 644 -14.47 -24.95 -12.86
C MET A 644 -15.18 -26.25 -12.47
N VAL A 645 -15.71 -27.00 -13.45
CA VAL A 645 -16.38 -28.29 -13.21
C VAL A 645 -15.41 -29.34 -12.65
N VAL A 646 -14.17 -29.40 -13.17
CA VAL A 646 -13.11 -30.28 -12.65
C VAL A 646 -12.76 -29.90 -11.20
N PHE A 647 -12.62 -28.61 -10.92
CA PHE A 647 -12.32 -28.12 -9.58
C PHE A 647 -13.46 -28.43 -8.58
N LEU A 648 -14.72 -28.29 -9.01
CA LEU A 648 -15.88 -28.67 -8.20
C LEU A 648 -15.92 -30.18 -7.93
N LYS A 649 -15.59 -31.03 -8.91
CA LYS A 649 -15.45 -32.49 -8.73
C LYS A 649 -14.45 -32.81 -7.62
N ASP A 650 -13.31 -32.12 -7.63
CA ASP A 650 -12.22 -32.30 -6.67
C ASP A 650 -12.59 -31.88 -5.24
N ILE A 651 -13.36 -30.79 -5.08
CA ILE A 651 -13.78 -30.24 -3.77
C ILE A 651 -14.97 -31.01 -3.19
N LEU A 652 -15.96 -31.34 -4.02
CA LEU A 652 -17.18 -32.04 -3.58
C LEU A 652 -16.94 -33.55 -3.36
N GLY A 653 -15.70 -34.02 -3.58
CA GLY A 653 -15.27 -35.40 -3.29
C GLY A 653 -16.05 -36.43 -4.11
N SER A 654 -16.23 -36.17 -5.41
CA SER A 654 -16.95 -37.06 -6.32
C SER A 654 -15.98 -38.00 -7.04
N ASN A 655 -15.59 -39.09 -6.36
CA ASN A 655 -14.86 -40.20 -6.97
C ASN A 655 -15.80 -41.25 -7.60
N ASP A 656 -17.11 -41.17 -7.34
CA ASP A 656 -18.11 -42.12 -7.81
C ASP A 656 -19.00 -41.52 -8.91
N ASN A 657 -19.47 -42.37 -9.83
CA ASN A 657 -20.49 -42.11 -10.87
C ASN A 657 -21.90 -41.78 -10.31
N ARG A 658 -22.01 -41.16 -9.14
CA ARG A 658 -23.30 -40.81 -8.54
C ARG A 658 -23.92 -39.61 -9.26
N LEU A 659 -25.22 -39.71 -9.52
CA LEU A 659 -26.02 -38.66 -10.16
C LEU A 659 -26.19 -37.47 -9.21
N ALA A 660 -25.85 -36.28 -9.69
CA ALA A 660 -26.29 -35.00 -9.17
C ALA A 660 -27.55 -34.55 -9.94
N THR A 661 -28.25 -33.54 -9.45
CA THR A 661 -29.35 -32.91 -10.21
C THR A 661 -29.10 -31.43 -10.43
N LEU A 662 -29.40 -30.94 -11.64
CA LEU A 662 -29.43 -29.52 -11.97
C LEU A 662 -30.89 -29.08 -12.18
N THR A 663 -31.31 -28.07 -11.44
CA THR A 663 -32.68 -27.57 -11.47
C THR A 663 -32.69 -26.07 -11.75
N PRO A 664 -32.99 -25.64 -12.98
CA PRO A 664 -33.23 -24.22 -13.28
C PRO A 664 -34.44 -23.66 -12.53
N VAL A 665 -34.26 -22.48 -11.92
CA VAL A 665 -35.28 -21.77 -11.13
C VAL A 665 -35.47 -20.37 -11.70
N PHE A 666 -36.73 -19.98 -11.89
CA PHE A 666 -37.11 -18.69 -12.47
C PHE A 666 -37.69 -17.76 -11.40
N TYR A 667 -37.43 -16.45 -11.52
CA TYR A 667 -37.85 -15.42 -10.57
C TYR A 667 -38.63 -14.31 -11.28
N GLN A 668 -39.58 -13.66 -10.58
CA GLN A 668 -40.36 -12.54 -11.13
C GLN A 668 -39.60 -11.20 -11.07
N ASP A 669 -39.50 -10.50 -12.21
CA ASP A 669 -38.97 -9.14 -12.30
C ASP A 669 -39.96 -8.08 -11.80
N ARG A 670 -39.46 -7.10 -11.03
CA ARG A 670 -40.25 -5.94 -10.57
C ARG A 670 -39.98 -4.69 -11.41
N PHE A 671 -40.19 -4.80 -12.72
CA PHE A 671 -40.59 -3.66 -13.53
C PHE A 671 -41.52 -4.18 -14.60
N ILE A 672 -42.82 -3.93 -14.41
CA ILE A 672 -43.84 -3.60 -15.41
C ILE A 672 -45.19 -3.63 -14.68
N LYS A 673 -45.73 -2.45 -14.37
CA LYS A 673 -47.18 -2.25 -14.44
C LYS A 673 -47.48 -2.16 -15.94
N GLY A 674 -48.10 -3.18 -16.51
CA GLY A 674 -48.46 -3.21 -17.91
C GLY A 674 -48.66 -4.63 -18.40
N TYR A 675 -49.92 -5.00 -18.61
CA TYR A 675 -50.33 -6.20 -19.34
C TYR A 675 -49.34 -6.61 -20.42
N TYR A 676 -48.75 -7.80 -20.31
CA TYR A 676 -48.53 -8.73 -21.43
C TYR A 676 -48.36 -10.13 -20.85
N SER A 677 -49.40 -10.94 -21.02
CA SER A 677 -49.31 -12.40 -21.00
C SER A 677 -48.54 -12.83 -22.25
N PRO A 678 -47.55 -13.73 -22.16
CA PRO A 678 -47.19 -14.57 -23.27
C PRO A 678 -48.00 -15.86 -23.19
N PHE A 679 -48.72 -16.09 -24.29
CA PHE A 679 -49.44 -17.30 -24.63
C PHE A 679 -48.56 -18.55 -24.48
N PHE A 680 -49.11 -19.58 -23.83
CA PHE A 680 -48.83 -20.96 -24.21
C PHE A 680 -49.56 -21.19 -25.55
N GLU A 681 -48.81 -21.28 -26.65
CA GLU A 681 -49.25 -22.04 -27.81
C GLU A 681 -48.39 -23.28 -27.93
N THR A 682 -49.01 -24.38 -27.50
CA THR A 682 -48.76 -25.72 -27.99
C THR A 682 -48.95 -25.76 -29.51
N SER A 683 -47.97 -26.27 -30.25
CA SER A 683 -48.24 -26.84 -31.57
C SER A 683 -47.25 -27.97 -31.92
N GLN A 684 -47.81 -29.18 -31.86
CA GLN A 684 -47.55 -30.39 -32.67
C GLN A 684 -46.17 -31.04 -32.68
#